data_AF-A0AAJ0B7Z3-F1
#
_entry.id   AF-A0AAJ0B7Z3-F1
#
_cell.length_a   1.000
_cell.length_b   1.000
_cell.length_c   1.000
_cell.angle_alpha   90.00
_cell.angle_beta   90.00
_cell.angle_gamma   90.00
#
_symmetry.space_group_name_H-M   'P 1'
#
loop_
_entity.id
_entity.type
_entity.pdbx_description
1 polymer ?
#
loop_
_entity_poly.entity_id
_entity_poly.type
_entity_poly.pdbx_seq_one_letter_code
_entity_poly.pdbx_strand_id
1 'polypeptide(L)'
;MSLYHGPTLPVGAIRLLRLLPCLDKASRIECTLSPYCLLDSASTHPFEALSYVWGSQKSPEPILVNGFECEIGENLHAALLRLRDGFVERVIWVDAICINQQDNTEKSYQVQSMAKIYAKASRVLVWLGTATETSELALHHIRRAGGQRVATKASTQTTEQDTKATEKAVFDLLKRPWFERIWVLQEAAAARHVLIMCGPTVIDGYAFCAGLNALQLSYQKYPELEGLIPPILYLVQDAVFRPQYEEIEKFNPQERFSLKIRPLCELVDMYHSHKATVCLDKVYALLGMSDDSPHLAGLEANYDAAWERVLDTLARFCLSKNISISVSTENGAEAVMVIEARGCILGEVSSAGEDMNQDQGQSDRPPQYDNQQVRITWKDTPSHFEEKTSFTFHAAAKAVRKGDFICLLRGARTPTVIRLRDHVSTIIRIAIPPTDDLNKRVASITAFPDNLLLIWDWNTSQPKWHSGEEYWSFIRSRGVPTCSMAVCRCLHQLDKAARLWDVGRWLSRMEKWEEAAKTFQSALESYKAGMAERSLDKTCLGHGLCRDMDEKTLGIMGTPVIDDNSAKAQESEERIKEIQSWATKNGLEVVVRLLVDKDASIEVTGSLGQALWWWAVENGHGAVIWLLADKGANIETAKRDQISGQKWTPIWLAAKNGHEAVVRILIDKGANIEVKDDDRTPLLCAAENGYKAVVRLLLEKGANVEAADYDMQTPISRAARNGHEAIVRLLIDKGANTEALDIYQQTPLFWAARDGNEAVIRLLVDKGADIDAVDRRQRTPLAWAAANGHATAVRLLVDKGADIEALGRCVDTPLWLAARSGHEATVRLLIDEGADIETVDRFQRTPLLWAAKMGFEAVVRLLVDKGANIEAVDVDKRTPLVWAAANGHVTAIRLLVDKGANIEAVDYGKQTPLVCAAEKGHITAVRVLIDKGANIEASGYLEPTPLRLAARNGYEVIVRLLVDEGADIEAIDDFQRTPLLWAARNGHEAVVRLLVDKGANIEAVNRYKQTPLSMAASEGHQAVVRLLVDKGANIEALDRYRRTPLSLAARGGHEAVVQLLKSHSTRLL
;
A
#
# COMPACT_ATOMS: atom_id res chain seq x y z
N MET A 1 -38.76 -46.13 40.15
CA MET A 1 -39.24 -45.87 38.78
C MET A 1 -38.98 -44.39 38.51
N SER A 2 -38.32 -44.07 37.38
CA SER A 2 -37.78 -42.75 37.09
C SER A 2 -38.89 -41.77 36.70
N LEU A 3 -38.74 -40.49 37.06
CA LEU A 3 -39.59 -39.36 36.66
C LEU A 3 -39.86 -39.31 35.14
N TYR A 4 -38.94 -39.87 34.35
CA TYR A 4 -38.88 -39.82 32.89
C TYR A 4 -39.26 -41.15 32.21
N HIS A 5 -40.27 -41.88 32.70
CA HIS A 5 -40.69 -43.14 32.05
C HIS A 5 -41.38 -42.92 30.68
N GLY A 6 -40.76 -43.45 29.61
CA GLY A 6 -41.24 -43.45 28.22
C GLY A 6 -40.09 -43.69 27.21
N PRO A 7 -40.36 -43.85 25.90
CA PRO A 7 -39.31 -43.87 24.87
C PRO A 7 -38.50 -42.56 24.89
N THR A 8 -37.24 -42.62 24.45
CA THR A 8 -36.39 -41.44 24.29
C THR A 8 -37.10 -40.36 23.48
N LEU A 9 -36.97 -39.09 23.91
CA LEU A 9 -37.58 -37.97 23.20
C LEU A 9 -37.13 -37.98 21.73
N PRO A 10 -38.05 -37.84 20.76
CA PRO A 10 -37.68 -37.66 19.36
C PRO A 10 -36.78 -36.44 19.17
N VAL A 11 -35.92 -36.48 18.16
CA VAL A 11 -35.16 -35.31 17.72
C VAL A 11 -36.14 -34.19 17.40
N GLY A 12 -36.02 -33.07 18.09
CA GLY A 12 -36.83 -31.86 17.93
C GLY A 12 -37.93 -31.73 18.97
N ALA A 13 -38.05 -32.66 19.93
CA ALA A 13 -39.07 -32.63 20.98
C ALA A 13 -38.50 -32.16 22.34
N ILE A 14 -39.37 -31.56 23.14
CA ILE A 14 -39.11 -31.16 24.54
C ILE A 14 -40.21 -31.71 25.45
N ARG A 15 -40.03 -31.66 26.77
CA ARG A 15 -41.13 -31.85 27.74
C ARG A 15 -41.66 -30.50 28.20
N LEU A 16 -42.96 -30.39 28.39
CA LEU A 16 -43.62 -29.25 29.01
C LEU A 16 -44.21 -29.66 30.36
N LEU A 17 -44.02 -28.82 31.38
CA LEU A 17 -44.57 -28.98 32.72
C LEU A 17 -45.95 -28.34 32.78
N ARG A 18 -46.99 -29.13 33.06
CA ARG A 18 -48.33 -28.63 33.37
C ARG A 18 -48.47 -28.51 34.88
N LEU A 19 -48.54 -27.28 35.36
CA LEU A 19 -48.77 -26.95 36.76
C LEU A 19 -50.27 -26.97 37.05
N LEU A 20 -50.71 -27.88 37.92
CA LEU A 20 -52.14 -28.10 38.18
C LEU A 20 -52.70 -27.04 39.15
N PRO A 21 -53.95 -26.57 38.93
CA PRO A 21 -54.56 -25.57 39.79
C PRO A 21 -54.94 -26.16 41.16
N CYS A 22 -54.81 -25.36 42.22
CA CYS A 22 -55.28 -25.75 43.55
C CYS A 22 -55.76 -24.54 44.36
N LEU A 23 -56.96 -24.66 44.96
CA LEU A 23 -57.55 -23.62 45.82
C LEU A 23 -56.76 -23.43 47.13
N ASP A 24 -56.22 -24.50 47.69
CA ASP A 24 -55.40 -24.45 48.90
C ASP A 24 -53.94 -24.18 48.53
N LYS A 25 -53.47 -22.94 48.78
CA LYS A 25 -52.10 -22.54 48.53
C LYS A 25 -51.07 -23.24 49.43
N ALA A 26 -51.47 -23.87 50.52
CA ALA A 26 -50.58 -24.63 51.40
C ALA A 26 -50.41 -26.10 50.98
N SER A 27 -51.24 -26.59 50.04
CA SER A 27 -51.12 -27.94 49.49
C SER A 27 -49.83 -28.11 48.67
N ARG A 28 -49.31 -29.34 48.63
CA ARG A 28 -48.14 -29.71 47.81
C ARG A 28 -48.37 -29.36 46.34
N ILE A 29 -47.31 -28.97 45.64
CA ILE A 29 -47.38 -28.63 44.21
C ILE A 29 -47.46 -29.92 43.39
N GLU A 30 -48.51 -30.06 42.58
CA GLU A 30 -48.72 -31.19 41.67
C GLU A 30 -48.56 -30.75 40.21
N CYS A 31 -47.81 -31.55 39.44
CA CYS A 31 -47.45 -31.28 38.06
C CYS A 31 -47.53 -32.55 37.20
N THR A 32 -47.70 -32.37 35.89
CA THR A 32 -47.52 -33.45 34.89
C THR A 32 -46.56 -33.04 33.79
N LEU A 33 -45.83 -34.01 33.20
CA LEU A 33 -44.93 -33.80 32.07
C LEU A 33 -45.55 -34.37 30.79
N SER A 34 -45.54 -33.59 29.71
CA SER A 34 -46.03 -34.01 28.39
C SER A 34 -45.02 -33.68 27.29
N PRO A 35 -44.80 -34.56 26.29
CA PRO A 35 -43.92 -34.27 25.16
C PRO A 35 -44.53 -33.21 24.24
N TYR A 36 -43.68 -32.38 23.64
CA TYR A 36 -44.06 -31.30 22.73
C TYR A 36 -43.06 -31.20 21.57
N CYS A 37 -43.56 -31.13 20.33
CA CYS A 37 -42.74 -31.01 19.13
C CYS A 37 -42.39 -29.54 18.85
N LEU A 38 -41.09 -29.21 18.81
CA LEU A 38 -40.66 -27.86 18.43
C LEU A 38 -40.80 -27.60 16.93
N LEU A 39 -40.94 -28.63 16.08
CA LEU A 39 -41.02 -28.51 14.62
C LEU A 39 -42.41 -28.16 14.08
N ASP A 40 -43.47 -28.23 14.90
CA ASP A 40 -44.83 -27.93 14.44
C ASP A 40 -44.99 -26.42 14.17
N SER A 41 -45.43 -26.08 12.95
CA SER A 41 -45.57 -24.73 12.39
C SER A 41 -46.89 -24.01 12.74
N ALA A 42 -47.74 -24.62 13.57
CA ALA A 42 -49.00 -24.02 13.99
C ALA A 42 -48.78 -22.91 15.04
N SER A 43 -49.05 -21.68 14.62
CA SER A 43 -48.89 -20.35 15.26
C SER A 43 -49.38 -20.12 16.72
N THR A 44 -49.71 -21.14 17.50
CA THR A 44 -50.09 -20.96 18.91
C THR A 44 -48.90 -21.26 19.83
N HIS A 45 -48.39 -20.24 20.52
CA HIS A 45 -47.35 -20.35 21.55
C HIS A 45 -47.98 -20.97 22.83
N PRO A 46 -47.89 -22.29 23.08
CA PRO A 46 -48.77 -22.95 24.04
C PRO A 46 -48.21 -22.99 25.47
N PHE A 47 -47.00 -22.45 25.69
CA PHE A 47 -46.31 -22.50 26.98
C PHE A 47 -45.57 -21.20 27.29
N GLU A 48 -45.26 -20.99 28.56
CA GLU A 48 -44.35 -19.95 29.06
C GLU A 48 -42.99 -20.58 29.43
N ALA A 49 -41.89 -19.84 29.45
CA ALA A 49 -40.60 -20.36 29.92
C ALA A 49 -40.14 -19.65 31.19
N LEU A 50 -39.57 -20.39 32.15
CA LEU A 50 -39.11 -19.85 33.41
C LEU A 50 -37.59 -19.64 33.40
N SER A 51 -37.15 -18.39 33.61
CA SER A 51 -35.75 -18.04 33.88
C SER A 51 -35.60 -17.71 35.37
N TYR A 52 -34.80 -18.50 36.09
CA TYR A 52 -34.71 -18.44 37.56
C TYR A 52 -33.36 -18.98 38.04
N VAL A 53 -32.98 -18.67 39.27
CA VAL A 53 -31.82 -19.29 39.94
C VAL A 53 -32.29 -20.49 40.76
N TRP A 54 -31.62 -21.64 40.66
CA TRP A 54 -32.02 -22.89 41.33
C TRP A 54 -32.24 -22.75 42.85
N GLY A 55 -31.40 -21.99 43.56
CA GLY A 55 -31.44 -21.84 45.03
C GLY A 55 -30.41 -22.73 45.73
N SER A 56 -30.39 -22.70 47.07
CA SER A 56 -29.48 -23.51 47.88
C SER A 56 -29.85 -25.00 47.82
N GLN A 57 -28.90 -25.88 47.49
CA GLN A 57 -29.09 -27.35 47.57
C GLN A 57 -29.18 -27.87 49.02
N LYS A 58 -29.01 -27.00 50.02
CA LYS A 58 -28.97 -27.41 51.44
C LYS A 58 -30.34 -27.75 52.04
N SER A 59 -31.43 -27.37 51.37
CA SER A 59 -32.82 -27.61 51.80
C SER A 59 -33.75 -27.74 50.58
N PRO A 60 -33.74 -28.89 49.88
CA PRO A 60 -34.65 -29.12 48.76
C PRO A 60 -36.10 -29.22 49.23
N GLU A 61 -37.02 -28.70 48.42
CA GLU A 61 -38.47 -28.75 48.65
C GLU A 61 -39.12 -29.77 47.69
N PRO A 62 -39.98 -30.68 48.19
CA PRO A 62 -40.57 -31.72 47.36
C PRO A 62 -41.80 -31.24 46.59
N ILE A 63 -41.89 -31.62 45.31
CA ILE A 63 -43.08 -31.49 44.47
C ILE A 63 -43.49 -32.86 43.89
N LEU A 64 -44.74 -33.01 43.43
CA LEU A 64 -45.22 -34.23 42.78
C LEU A 64 -45.28 -34.03 41.27
N VAL A 65 -44.51 -34.81 40.51
CA VAL A 65 -44.50 -34.77 39.03
C VAL A 65 -44.88 -36.15 38.50
N ASN A 66 -45.96 -36.24 37.71
CA ASN A 66 -46.53 -37.51 37.24
C ASN A 66 -46.80 -38.51 38.39
N GLY A 67 -47.11 -38.01 39.59
CA GLY A 67 -47.32 -38.81 40.80
C GLY A 67 -46.05 -39.26 41.53
N PHE A 68 -44.85 -38.87 41.08
CA PHE A 68 -43.58 -39.15 41.74
C PHE A 68 -43.03 -37.91 42.47
N GLU A 69 -42.41 -38.10 43.62
CA GLU A 69 -41.77 -37.03 44.39
C GLU A 69 -40.47 -36.59 43.71
N CYS A 70 -40.33 -35.28 43.48
CA CYS A 70 -39.20 -34.64 42.86
C CYS A 70 -38.73 -33.49 43.74
N GLU A 71 -37.46 -33.53 44.15
CA GLU A 71 -36.84 -32.48 44.95
C GLU A 71 -36.36 -31.34 44.06
N ILE A 72 -36.80 -30.12 44.36
CA ILE A 72 -36.40 -28.90 43.66
C ILE A 72 -35.82 -27.88 44.64
N GLY A 73 -35.02 -26.94 44.14
CA GLY A 73 -34.46 -25.89 44.98
C GLY A 73 -35.53 -24.94 45.52
N GLU A 74 -35.30 -24.40 46.72
CA GLU A 74 -36.21 -23.49 47.43
C GLU A 74 -36.72 -22.33 46.56
N ASN A 75 -35.83 -21.74 45.76
CA ASN A 75 -36.19 -20.60 44.92
C ASN A 75 -37.09 -20.99 43.74
N LEU A 76 -36.89 -22.17 43.15
CA LEU A 76 -37.80 -22.70 42.13
C LEU A 76 -39.15 -23.07 42.73
N HIS A 77 -39.16 -23.67 43.93
CA HIS A 77 -40.39 -24.00 44.63
C HIS A 77 -41.22 -22.74 44.90
N ALA A 78 -40.59 -21.67 45.40
CA ALA A 78 -41.24 -20.37 45.61
C ALA A 78 -41.77 -19.77 44.30
N ALA A 79 -41.04 -19.90 43.19
CA ALA A 79 -41.50 -19.46 41.88
C ALA A 79 -42.75 -20.24 41.45
N LEU A 80 -42.71 -21.58 41.46
CA LEU A 80 -43.85 -22.42 41.07
C LEU A 80 -45.08 -22.17 41.96
N LEU A 81 -44.89 -22.00 43.26
CA LEU A 81 -45.96 -21.66 44.19
C LEU A 81 -46.62 -20.32 43.84
N ARG A 82 -45.83 -19.33 43.41
CA ARG A 82 -46.33 -18.02 42.96
C ARG A 82 -47.05 -18.08 41.61
N LEU A 83 -46.63 -18.98 40.73
CA LEU A 83 -47.21 -19.16 39.39
C LEU A 83 -48.44 -20.08 39.41
N ARG A 84 -48.64 -20.89 40.45
CA ARG A 84 -49.81 -21.75 40.64
C ARG A 84 -51.07 -20.89 40.82
N ASP A 85 -52.00 -21.02 39.87
CA ASP A 85 -53.31 -20.40 39.95
C ASP A 85 -54.32 -21.30 40.68
N GLY A 86 -55.39 -20.70 41.21
CA GLY A 86 -56.44 -21.45 41.91
C GLY A 86 -57.40 -22.21 40.99
N PHE A 87 -57.50 -21.82 39.72
CA PHE A 87 -58.54 -22.30 38.80
C PHE A 87 -58.01 -22.75 37.43
N VAL A 88 -56.87 -22.22 36.97
CA VAL A 88 -56.36 -22.46 35.61
C VAL A 88 -55.04 -23.23 35.66
N GLU A 89 -54.93 -24.31 34.85
CA GLU A 89 -53.64 -24.97 34.65
C GLU A 89 -52.67 -24.08 33.87
N ARG A 90 -51.39 -24.11 34.23
CA ARG A 90 -50.35 -23.29 33.57
C ARG A 90 -49.32 -24.22 32.93
N VAL A 91 -49.11 -24.07 31.63
CA VAL A 91 -48.09 -24.84 30.89
C VAL A 91 -46.80 -24.04 30.84
N ILE A 92 -45.76 -24.56 31.47
CA ILE A 92 -44.47 -23.89 31.62
C ILE A 92 -43.32 -24.82 31.26
N TRP A 93 -42.27 -24.26 30.68
CA TRP A 93 -41.01 -24.95 30.48
C TRP A 93 -40.02 -24.54 31.56
N VAL A 94 -39.46 -25.53 32.25
CA VAL A 94 -38.49 -25.38 33.34
C VAL A 94 -37.36 -26.36 33.09
N ASP A 95 -36.16 -25.85 32.77
CA ASP A 95 -34.97 -26.62 32.38
C ASP A 95 -34.69 -27.83 33.29
N ALA A 96 -34.71 -27.63 34.59
CA ALA A 96 -34.32 -28.65 35.56
C ALA A 96 -35.32 -29.79 35.78
N ILE A 97 -36.59 -29.59 35.37
CA ILE A 97 -37.64 -30.62 35.46
C ILE A 97 -37.95 -31.20 34.07
N CYS A 98 -37.87 -30.39 33.02
CA CYS A 98 -38.23 -30.80 31.67
C CYS A 98 -37.10 -31.57 30.95
N ILE A 99 -35.84 -31.29 31.31
CA ILE A 99 -34.65 -31.99 30.80
C ILE A 99 -34.23 -33.06 31.81
N ASN A 100 -33.98 -34.27 31.31
CA ASN A 100 -33.38 -35.32 32.11
C ASN A 100 -31.92 -34.97 32.45
N GLN A 101 -31.71 -34.38 33.63
CA GLN A 101 -30.39 -33.92 34.09
C GLN A 101 -29.36 -35.05 34.28
N GLN A 102 -29.79 -36.32 34.27
CA GLN A 102 -28.91 -37.49 34.42
C GLN A 102 -28.44 -38.07 33.07
N ASP A 103 -29.00 -37.62 31.94
CA ASP A 103 -28.62 -38.08 30.60
C ASP A 103 -27.89 -36.96 29.84
N ASN A 104 -26.57 -37.08 29.73
CA ASN A 104 -25.73 -36.11 29.01
C ASN A 104 -26.08 -36.01 27.52
N THR A 105 -26.62 -37.07 26.90
CA THR A 105 -27.02 -37.05 25.50
C THR A 105 -28.28 -36.19 25.33
N GLU A 106 -29.29 -36.42 26.17
CA GLU A 106 -30.50 -35.60 26.19
C GLU A 106 -30.16 -34.15 26.54
N LYS A 107 -29.32 -33.93 27.57
CA LYS A 107 -28.88 -32.59 27.98
C LYS A 107 -28.17 -31.85 26.85
N SER A 108 -27.24 -32.50 26.15
CA SER A 108 -26.52 -31.93 25.01
C SER A 108 -27.49 -31.51 23.91
N TYR A 109 -28.46 -32.37 23.55
CA TYR A 109 -29.46 -32.07 22.53
C TYR A 109 -30.42 -30.93 22.92
N GLN A 110 -30.94 -30.94 24.15
CA GLN A 110 -31.84 -29.93 24.67
C GLN A 110 -31.16 -28.56 24.78
N VAL A 111 -29.89 -28.54 25.22
CA VAL A 111 -29.09 -27.31 25.32
C VAL A 111 -28.84 -26.69 23.95
N GLN A 112 -28.59 -27.49 22.90
CA GLN A 112 -28.49 -26.96 21.54
C GLN A 112 -29.78 -26.29 21.06
N SER A 113 -30.93 -26.75 21.57
CA SER A 113 -32.26 -26.24 21.26
C SER A 113 -32.71 -25.10 22.18
N MET A 114 -31.92 -24.73 23.18
CA MET A 114 -32.33 -23.78 24.23
C MET A 114 -32.79 -22.43 23.67
N ALA A 115 -32.06 -21.85 22.71
CA ALA A 115 -32.46 -20.60 22.06
C ALA A 115 -33.83 -20.74 21.35
N LYS A 116 -34.07 -21.89 20.71
CA LYS A 116 -35.33 -22.22 20.02
C LYS A 116 -36.49 -22.38 21.01
N ILE A 117 -36.25 -22.99 22.16
CA ILE A 117 -37.26 -23.17 23.22
C ILE A 117 -37.76 -21.82 23.73
N TYR A 118 -36.84 -20.94 24.13
CA TYR A 118 -37.21 -19.62 24.65
C TYR A 118 -37.82 -18.71 23.59
N ALA A 119 -37.39 -18.82 22.31
CA ALA A 119 -37.98 -18.05 21.21
C ALA A 119 -39.41 -18.50 20.85
N LYS A 120 -39.77 -19.78 21.08
CA LYS A 120 -41.12 -20.32 20.86
C LYS A 120 -42.06 -20.14 22.06
N ALA A 121 -41.53 -19.76 23.22
CA ALA A 121 -42.33 -19.49 24.41
C ALA A 121 -43.19 -18.23 24.22
N SER A 122 -44.42 -18.24 24.74
CA SER A 122 -45.35 -17.10 24.67
C SER A 122 -44.84 -15.87 25.44
N ARG A 123 -44.09 -16.11 26.53
CA ARG A 123 -43.35 -15.14 27.31
C ARG A 123 -42.31 -15.86 28.16
N VAL A 124 -41.29 -15.11 28.58
CA VAL A 124 -40.28 -15.56 29.53
C VAL A 124 -40.50 -14.88 30.87
N LEU A 125 -40.69 -15.70 31.90
CA LEU A 125 -40.90 -15.26 33.26
C LEU A 125 -39.54 -15.25 33.97
N VAL A 126 -39.05 -14.07 34.30
CA VAL A 126 -37.78 -13.89 35.02
C VAL A 126 -38.09 -13.80 36.51
N TRP A 127 -37.68 -14.81 37.27
CA TRP A 127 -37.87 -14.86 38.72
C TRP A 127 -36.59 -14.48 39.46
N LEU A 128 -36.58 -13.26 40.03
CA LEU A 128 -35.46 -12.73 40.80
C LEU A 128 -35.43 -13.23 42.26
N GLY A 129 -36.45 -13.97 42.70
CA GLY A 129 -36.58 -14.50 44.07
C GLY A 129 -37.69 -13.86 44.89
N THR A 130 -37.81 -14.27 46.15
CA THR A 130 -38.80 -13.76 47.11
C THR A 130 -38.55 -12.28 47.45
N ALA A 131 -39.62 -11.62 47.92
CA ALA A 131 -39.56 -10.22 48.31
C ALA A 131 -38.71 -10.04 49.59
N THR A 132 -37.77 -9.11 49.54
CA THR A 132 -37.09 -8.52 50.71
C THR A 132 -37.66 -7.14 51.01
N GLU A 133 -37.43 -6.62 52.22
CA GLU A 133 -37.91 -5.29 52.67
C GLU A 133 -37.60 -4.15 51.66
N THR A 134 -36.52 -4.26 50.89
CA THR A 134 -36.06 -3.23 49.92
C THR A 134 -36.38 -3.55 48.45
N SER A 135 -36.75 -4.79 48.11
CA SER A 135 -36.91 -5.22 46.70
C SER A 135 -38.14 -4.65 46.01
N GLU A 136 -39.26 -4.53 46.73
CA GLU A 136 -40.49 -3.92 46.20
C GLU A 136 -40.30 -2.42 45.96
N LEU A 137 -39.61 -1.76 46.91
CA LEU A 137 -39.22 -0.37 46.79
C LEU A 137 -38.37 -0.15 45.52
N ALA A 138 -37.35 -0.98 45.30
CA ALA A 138 -36.50 -0.93 44.12
C ALA A 138 -37.29 -1.05 42.81
N LEU A 139 -38.16 -2.07 42.67
CA LEU A 139 -38.97 -2.27 41.46
C LEU A 139 -39.97 -1.13 41.23
N HIS A 140 -40.58 -0.59 42.28
CA HIS A 140 -41.46 0.56 42.18
C HIS A 140 -40.72 1.81 41.69
N HIS A 141 -39.51 2.07 42.20
CA HIS A 141 -38.67 3.17 41.74
C HIS A 141 -38.24 3.03 40.28
N ILE A 142 -37.81 1.83 39.87
CA ILE A 142 -37.48 1.54 38.47
C ILE A 142 -38.70 1.81 37.57
N ARG A 143 -39.88 1.31 37.95
CA ARG A 143 -41.13 1.56 37.21
C ARG A 143 -41.45 3.06 37.09
N ARG A 144 -41.33 3.80 38.19
CA ARG A 144 -41.59 5.24 38.21
C ARG A 144 -40.61 6.02 37.32
N ALA A 145 -39.32 5.68 37.38
CA ALA A 145 -38.30 6.31 36.54
C ALA A 145 -38.56 6.08 35.04
N GLY A 146 -39.01 4.88 34.65
CA GLY A 146 -39.37 4.56 33.26
C GLY A 146 -40.59 5.32 32.75
N GLY A 147 -41.59 5.58 33.62
CA GLY A 147 -42.82 6.30 33.25
C GLY A 147 -42.67 7.82 33.10
N GLN A 148 -41.67 8.44 33.73
CA GLN A 148 -41.49 9.91 33.74
C GLN A 148 -40.92 10.50 32.44
N ARG A 149 -40.55 9.69 31.43
CA ARG A 149 -40.15 10.20 30.10
C ARG A 149 -41.32 10.51 29.15
N VAL A 150 -42.55 10.04 29.47
CA VAL A 150 -43.75 10.30 28.66
C VAL A 150 -44.53 11.53 29.14
N ALA A 151 -44.26 12.02 30.36
CA ALA A 151 -44.88 13.22 30.90
C ALA A 151 -43.82 14.30 31.15
N THR A 152 -44.03 15.46 30.54
CA THR A 152 -43.25 16.69 30.72
C THR A 152 -42.98 17.02 32.19
N LYS A 153 -41.77 17.54 32.43
CA LYS A 153 -41.23 18.08 33.70
C LYS A 153 -42.32 18.66 34.62
N ALA A 154 -42.65 17.94 35.69
CA ALA A 154 -43.27 18.52 36.88
C ALA A 154 -42.45 18.14 38.11
N SER A 155 -42.09 19.17 38.88
CA SER A 155 -41.26 19.15 40.07
C SER A 155 -41.74 18.17 41.13
N THR A 156 -40.84 17.36 41.67
CA THR A 156 -40.98 16.84 43.04
C THR A 156 -39.63 16.90 43.73
N GLN A 157 -39.56 17.70 44.80
CA GLN A 157 -38.46 17.72 45.77
C GLN A 157 -38.40 16.34 46.44
N THR A 158 -37.38 15.54 46.12
CA THR A 158 -36.96 14.37 46.91
C THR A 158 -35.69 14.75 47.66
N THR A 159 -35.64 14.46 48.97
CA THR A 159 -34.49 14.75 49.83
C THR A 159 -33.29 13.87 49.47
N GLU A 160 -32.08 14.38 49.67
CA GLU A 160 -30.81 13.72 49.32
C GLU A 160 -30.62 12.35 50.02
N GLN A 161 -31.25 12.16 51.19
CA GLN A 161 -31.26 10.91 51.95
C GLN A 161 -32.19 9.84 51.34
N ASP A 162 -33.38 10.22 50.87
CA ASP A 162 -34.31 9.30 50.19
C ASP A 162 -33.70 8.78 48.88
N THR A 163 -32.98 9.65 48.17
CA THR A 163 -32.31 9.31 46.90
C THR A 163 -31.23 8.24 47.09
N LYS A 164 -30.40 8.36 48.14
CA LYS A 164 -29.34 7.37 48.47
C LYS A 164 -29.89 6.03 48.97
N ALA A 165 -30.98 6.05 49.74
CA ALA A 165 -31.62 4.82 50.22
C ALA A 165 -32.29 4.04 49.07
N THR A 166 -32.95 4.75 48.15
CA THR A 166 -33.53 4.19 46.93
C THR A 166 -32.45 3.61 45.99
N GLU A 167 -31.35 4.33 45.77
CA GLU A 167 -30.26 3.87 44.91
C GLU A 167 -29.62 2.58 45.47
N LYS A 168 -29.41 2.52 46.78
CA LYS A 168 -28.93 1.30 47.46
C LYS A 168 -29.88 0.12 47.26
N ALA A 169 -31.21 0.33 47.38
CA ALA A 169 -32.20 -0.72 47.18
C ALA A 169 -32.18 -1.28 45.74
N VAL A 170 -31.96 -0.41 44.73
CA VAL A 170 -31.79 -0.83 43.33
C VAL A 170 -30.50 -1.64 43.16
N PHE A 171 -29.38 -1.21 43.73
CA PHE A 171 -28.15 -2.00 43.69
C PHE A 171 -28.27 -3.37 44.38
N ASP A 172 -28.96 -3.45 45.52
CA ASP A 172 -29.19 -4.71 46.22
C ASP A 172 -30.07 -5.68 45.39
N LEU A 173 -31.00 -5.16 44.59
CA LEU A 173 -31.76 -5.96 43.61
C LEU A 173 -30.87 -6.46 42.46
N LEU A 174 -30.01 -5.59 41.91
CA LEU A 174 -29.12 -5.92 40.78
C LEU A 174 -27.97 -6.87 41.17
N LYS A 175 -27.62 -6.96 42.45
CA LYS A 175 -26.66 -7.95 42.98
C LYS A 175 -27.20 -9.37 43.10
N ARG A 176 -28.49 -9.58 42.81
CA ARG A 176 -29.07 -10.92 42.92
C ARG A 176 -28.42 -11.87 41.91
N PRO A 177 -28.22 -13.17 42.25
CA PRO A 177 -27.41 -14.09 41.45
C PRO A 177 -27.91 -14.34 40.03
N TRP A 178 -29.15 -13.96 39.71
CA TRP A 178 -29.72 -14.08 38.38
C TRP A 178 -28.88 -13.31 37.34
N PHE A 179 -28.47 -12.08 37.66
CA PHE A 179 -27.70 -11.22 36.74
C PHE A 179 -26.28 -11.73 36.46
N GLU A 180 -25.75 -12.65 37.26
CA GLU A 180 -24.40 -13.18 37.09
C GLU A 180 -24.34 -14.40 36.15
N ARG A 181 -25.49 -15.01 35.80
CA ARG A 181 -25.53 -16.30 35.09
C ARG A 181 -25.39 -16.14 33.58
N ILE A 182 -24.54 -16.98 32.97
CA ILE A 182 -24.36 -16.98 31.52
C ILE A 182 -25.65 -17.29 30.74
N TRP A 183 -26.46 -18.25 31.24
CA TRP A 183 -27.69 -18.67 30.55
C TRP A 183 -28.70 -17.54 30.43
N VAL A 184 -28.74 -16.62 31.39
CA VAL A 184 -29.69 -15.48 31.37
C VAL A 184 -29.56 -14.64 30.11
N LEU A 185 -28.35 -14.53 29.55
CA LEU A 185 -28.13 -13.79 28.30
C LEU A 185 -28.96 -14.36 27.15
N GLN A 186 -28.94 -15.68 26.96
CA GLN A 186 -29.71 -16.34 25.90
C GLN A 186 -31.20 -16.39 26.23
N GLU A 187 -31.55 -16.65 27.50
CA GLU A 187 -32.94 -16.71 27.97
C GLU A 187 -33.68 -15.38 27.78
N ALA A 188 -33.02 -14.28 28.14
CA ALA A 188 -33.54 -12.94 28.00
C ALA A 188 -33.51 -12.47 26.53
N ALA A 189 -32.49 -12.83 25.77
CA ALA A 189 -32.38 -12.43 24.37
C ALA A 189 -33.35 -13.15 23.43
N ALA A 190 -33.69 -14.41 23.71
CA ALA A 190 -34.64 -15.16 22.88
C ALA A 190 -36.10 -14.71 23.08
N ALA A 191 -36.40 -14.09 24.21
CA ALA A 191 -37.75 -13.75 24.64
C ALA A 191 -38.32 -12.52 23.93
N ARG A 192 -39.49 -12.63 23.29
CA ARG A 192 -40.20 -11.44 22.77
C ARG A 192 -40.94 -10.64 23.84
N HIS A 193 -41.38 -11.33 24.89
CA HIS A 193 -42.09 -10.74 26.01
C HIS A 193 -41.48 -11.26 27.30
N VAL A 194 -40.85 -10.37 28.07
CA VAL A 194 -40.18 -10.69 29.32
C VAL A 194 -40.98 -10.08 30.47
N LEU A 195 -41.32 -10.88 31.47
CA LEU A 195 -41.92 -10.39 32.71
C LEU A 195 -40.96 -10.64 33.86
N ILE A 196 -40.49 -9.58 34.51
CA ILE A 196 -39.58 -9.65 35.65
C ILE A 196 -40.39 -9.64 36.94
N MET A 197 -40.16 -10.65 37.76
CA MET A 197 -40.91 -10.94 38.98
C MET A 197 -39.98 -10.98 40.19
N CYS A 198 -40.36 -10.29 41.26
CA CYS A 198 -39.75 -10.43 42.58
C CYS A 198 -40.85 -10.46 43.63
N GLY A 199 -41.03 -11.60 44.30
CA GLY A 199 -42.16 -11.85 45.18
C GLY A 199 -43.51 -11.60 44.49
N PRO A 200 -44.40 -10.74 45.04
CA PRO A 200 -45.68 -10.44 44.41
C PRO A 200 -45.56 -9.44 43.25
N THR A 201 -44.45 -8.69 43.17
CA THR A 201 -44.28 -7.57 42.23
C THR A 201 -43.85 -8.08 40.85
N VAL A 202 -44.52 -7.61 39.80
CA VAL A 202 -44.25 -7.98 38.40
C VAL A 202 -44.11 -6.73 37.56
N ILE A 203 -43.01 -6.58 36.82
CA ILE A 203 -42.74 -5.47 35.89
C ILE A 203 -42.45 -6.03 34.49
N ASP A 204 -42.91 -5.34 33.45
CA ASP A 204 -42.53 -5.63 32.07
C ASP A 204 -41.02 -5.40 31.86
N GLY A 205 -40.36 -6.29 31.10
CA GLY A 205 -38.92 -6.25 30.88
C GLY A 205 -38.45 -4.97 30.19
N TYR A 206 -39.21 -4.45 29.22
CA TYR A 206 -38.89 -3.18 28.57
C TYR A 206 -39.03 -2.02 29.55
N ALA A 207 -40.10 -2.00 30.35
CA ALA A 207 -40.29 -0.98 31.39
C ALA A 207 -39.19 -1.03 32.46
N PHE A 208 -38.71 -2.23 32.82
CA PHE A 208 -37.57 -2.40 33.72
C PHE A 208 -36.28 -1.81 33.14
N CYS A 209 -35.95 -2.14 31.88
CA CYS A 209 -34.75 -1.61 31.23
C CYS A 209 -34.83 -0.10 31.01
N ALA A 210 -35.99 0.43 30.59
CA ALA A 210 -36.21 1.86 30.43
C ALA A 210 -36.06 2.61 31.77
N GLY A 211 -36.57 2.02 32.86
CA GLY A 211 -36.43 2.55 34.21
C GLY A 211 -34.98 2.61 34.68
N LEU A 212 -34.21 1.53 34.49
CA LEU A 212 -32.78 1.52 34.86
C LEU A 212 -31.97 2.53 34.04
N ASN A 213 -32.22 2.65 32.74
CA ASN A 213 -31.56 3.64 31.89
C ASN A 213 -31.91 5.08 32.31
N ALA A 214 -33.13 5.33 32.79
CA ALA A 214 -33.55 6.64 33.29
C ALA A 214 -32.89 7.01 34.63
N LEU A 215 -32.48 6.03 35.44
CA LEU A 215 -31.86 6.25 36.74
C LEU A 215 -30.38 6.69 36.67
N GLN A 216 -29.69 6.50 35.52
CA GLN A 216 -28.27 6.88 35.32
C GLN A 216 -27.35 6.47 36.50
N LEU A 217 -27.44 5.20 36.91
CA LEU A 217 -26.69 4.67 38.05
C LEU A 217 -25.17 4.79 37.82
N SER A 218 -24.44 5.25 38.84
CA SER A 218 -22.96 5.26 38.82
C SER A 218 -22.39 3.99 39.45
N TYR A 219 -21.68 3.19 38.66
CA TYR A 219 -21.11 1.92 39.11
C TYR A 219 -19.77 2.05 39.86
N GLN A 220 -19.27 3.26 40.13
CA GLN A 220 -17.98 3.48 40.81
C GLN A 220 -17.83 2.72 42.15
N LYS A 221 -18.94 2.51 42.88
CA LYS A 221 -18.95 1.77 44.15
C LYS A 221 -19.09 0.25 43.98
N TYR A 222 -19.56 -0.20 42.82
CA TYR A 222 -19.85 -1.60 42.51
C TYR A 222 -19.39 -1.92 41.07
N PRO A 223 -18.06 -1.86 40.80
CA PRO A 223 -17.51 -2.05 39.46
C PRO A 223 -17.81 -3.44 38.88
N GLU A 224 -18.12 -4.42 39.73
CA GLU A 224 -18.57 -5.76 39.32
C GLU A 224 -19.90 -5.75 38.55
N LEU A 225 -20.78 -4.77 38.81
CA LEU A 225 -22.09 -4.66 38.16
C LEU A 225 -22.02 -3.99 36.77
N GLU A 226 -20.99 -3.17 36.54
CA GLU A 226 -20.74 -2.48 35.27
C GLU A 226 -20.56 -3.47 34.11
N GLY A 227 -19.93 -4.63 34.38
CA GLY A 227 -19.74 -5.69 33.39
C GLY A 227 -20.91 -6.68 33.23
N LEU A 228 -21.94 -6.60 34.09
CA LEU A 228 -23.03 -7.59 34.13
C LEU A 228 -24.37 -7.00 33.68
N ILE A 229 -24.70 -5.79 34.12
CA ILE A 229 -26.04 -5.23 33.92
C ILE A 229 -26.26 -4.68 32.50
N PRO A 230 -25.40 -3.80 31.95
CA PRO A 230 -25.60 -3.23 30.61
C PRO A 230 -25.77 -4.28 29.49
N PRO A 231 -24.98 -5.38 29.44
CA PRO A 231 -25.24 -6.54 28.59
C PRO A 231 -26.70 -7.03 28.57
N ILE A 232 -27.27 -7.27 29.75
CA ILE A 232 -28.61 -7.84 29.89
C ILE A 232 -29.65 -6.81 29.42
N LEU A 233 -29.46 -5.53 29.75
CA LEU A 233 -30.34 -4.45 29.30
C LEU A 233 -30.36 -4.32 27.77
N TYR A 234 -29.18 -4.37 27.14
CA TYR A 234 -29.04 -4.40 25.67
C TYR A 234 -29.79 -5.59 25.07
N LEU A 235 -29.58 -6.79 25.60
CA LEU A 235 -30.21 -8.00 25.08
C LEU A 235 -31.75 -7.99 25.20
N VAL A 236 -32.28 -7.48 26.32
CA VAL A 236 -33.74 -7.39 26.57
C VAL A 236 -34.38 -6.29 25.72
N GLN A 237 -33.78 -5.10 25.61
CA GLN A 237 -34.37 -4.00 24.83
C GLN A 237 -34.45 -4.31 23.34
N ASP A 238 -33.41 -4.92 22.79
CA ASP A 238 -33.36 -5.23 21.36
C ASP A 238 -34.16 -6.49 20.99
N ALA A 239 -34.65 -7.25 21.97
CA ALA A 239 -35.39 -8.49 21.73
C ALA A 239 -36.66 -8.30 20.92
N VAL A 240 -37.33 -7.16 21.08
CA VAL A 240 -38.57 -6.83 20.35
C VAL A 240 -38.33 -6.64 18.85
N PHE A 241 -37.12 -6.26 18.45
CA PHE A 241 -36.76 -5.98 17.05
C PHE A 241 -36.19 -7.19 16.30
N ARG A 242 -36.04 -8.35 16.97
CA ARG A 242 -35.48 -9.56 16.34
C ARG A 242 -36.51 -10.23 15.41
N PRO A 243 -36.08 -10.81 14.26
CA PRO A 243 -36.98 -11.47 13.31
C PRO A 243 -37.81 -12.58 13.97
N GLN A 244 -38.99 -12.82 13.42
CA GLN A 244 -39.85 -13.85 13.98
C GLN A 244 -39.27 -15.25 13.74
N TYR A 245 -39.40 -16.16 14.71
CA TYR A 245 -39.05 -17.57 14.53
C TYR A 245 -39.63 -18.16 13.22
N GLU A 246 -40.89 -17.85 12.92
CA GLU A 246 -41.58 -18.26 11.69
C GLU A 246 -40.97 -17.66 10.41
N GLU A 247 -40.34 -16.48 10.50
CA GLU A 247 -39.62 -15.88 9.39
C GLU A 247 -38.26 -16.56 9.20
N ILE A 248 -37.56 -16.90 10.29
CA ILE A 248 -36.24 -17.56 10.25
C ILE A 248 -36.35 -18.98 9.62
N GLU A 249 -37.36 -19.78 9.98
CA GLU A 249 -37.56 -21.13 9.41
C GLU A 249 -37.98 -21.12 7.93
N LYS A 250 -38.61 -20.05 7.43
CA LYS A 250 -39.00 -19.94 6.01
C LYS A 250 -37.80 -19.79 5.07
N PHE A 251 -36.70 -19.21 5.54
CA PHE A 251 -35.54 -18.91 4.70
C PHE A 251 -34.52 -20.06 4.64
N ASN A 252 -34.37 -20.89 5.68
CA ASN A 252 -33.43 -22.00 5.63
C ASN A 252 -33.75 -23.15 6.61
N PRO A 253 -34.49 -24.20 6.19
CA PRO A 253 -34.85 -25.33 7.05
C PRO A 253 -33.67 -26.28 7.39
N GLN A 254 -32.50 -26.08 6.79
CA GLN A 254 -31.30 -26.90 7.03
C GLN A 254 -30.30 -26.27 8.02
N GLU A 255 -30.48 -25.00 8.39
CA GLU A 255 -29.59 -24.32 9.34
C GLU A 255 -30.04 -24.50 10.80
N ARG A 256 -29.07 -24.64 11.71
CA ARG A 256 -29.33 -24.64 13.16
C ARG A 256 -29.96 -23.31 13.58
N PHE A 257 -31.02 -23.35 14.38
CA PHE A 257 -31.65 -22.14 14.92
C PHE A 257 -30.66 -21.33 15.78
N SER A 258 -30.53 -20.05 15.47
CA SER A 258 -29.76 -19.07 16.22
C SER A 258 -30.50 -17.74 16.26
N LEU A 259 -30.27 -16.95 17.31
CA LEU A 259 -30.82 -15.60 17.47
C LEU A 259 -30.13 -14.56 16.57
N LYS A 260 -29.03 -14.92 15.88
CA LYS A 260 -28.26 -14.05 14.98
C LYS A 260 -27.92 -12.68 15.59
N ILE A 261 -27.43 -12.69 16.83
CA ILE A 261 -27.17 -11.45 17.59
C ILE A 261 -25.87 -10.83 17.11
N ARG A 262 -24.76 -11.57 17.19
CA ARG A 262 -23.40 -11.14 16.82
C ARG A 262 -22.51 -12.34 16.50
N PRO A 263 -21.36 -12.16 15.82
CA PRO A 263 -20.35 -13.20 15.69
C PRO A 263 -19.92 -13.78 17.04
N LEU A 264 -19.56 -15.06 17.08
CA LEU A 264 -19.23 -15.77 18.32
C LEU A 264 -18.02 -15.13 19.04
N CYS A 265 -17.04 -14.62 18.30
CA CYS A 265 -15.87 -13.95 18.88
C CYS A 265 -16.26 -12.70 19.68
N GLU A 266 -17.19 -11.88 19.19
CA GLU A 266 -17.71 -10.72 19.90
C GLU A 266 -18.51 -11.14 21.14
N LEU A 267 -19.36 -12.16 21.01
CA LEU A 267 -20.14 -12.67 22.15
C LEU A 267 -19.25 -13.22 23.27
N VAL A 268 -18.17 -13.92 22.90
CA VAL A 268 -17.16 -14.39 23.87
C VAL A 268 -16.49 -13.20 24.54
N ASP A 269 -16.03 -12.23 23.75
CA ASP A 269 -15.40 -11.01 24.26
C ASP A 269 -16.32 -10.27 25.24
N MET A 270 -17.62 -10.24 24.97
CA MET A 270 -18.60 -9.58 25.84
C MET A 270 -18.93 -10.42 27.08
N TYR A 271 -19.12 -11.73 26.99
CA TYR A 271 -19.88 -12.46 28.00
C TYR A 271 -19.12 -13.55 28.77
N HIS A 272 -17.87 -13.85 28.42
CA HIS A 272 -17.09 -14.93 29.05
C HIS A 272 -16.91 -14.79 30.58
N SER A 273 -17.07 -13.59 31.12
CA SER A 273 -16.98 -13.28 32.56
C SER A 273 -18.19 -13.74 33.38
N HIS A 274 -19.33 -14.05 32.74
CA HIS A 274 -20.51 -14.52 33.46
C HIS A 274 -20.26 -15.89 34.10
N LYS A 275 -20.90 -16.11 35.25
CA LYS A 275 -20.79 -17.36 36.01
C LYS A 275 -21.59 -18.46 35.33
N ALA A 276 -21.04 -19.66 35.40
CA ALA A 276 -21.65 -20.87 34.88
C ALA A 276 -21.53 -21.97 35.94
N THR A 277 -22.56 -22.82 36.04
CA THR A 277 -22.53 -23.98 36.95
C THR A 277 -21.51 -25.01 36.48
N VAL A 278 -21.39 -25.20 35.17
CA VAL A 278 -20.36 -26.02 34.52
C VAL A 278 -19.62 -25.15 33.51
N CYS A 279 -18.28 -25.25 33.45
CA CYS A 279 -17.46 -24.39 32.58
C CYS A 279 -17.87 -24.45 31.10
N LEU A 280 -18.33 -25.61 30.61
CA LEU A 280 -18.85 -25.80 29.26
C LEU A 280 -19.99 -24.83 28.91
N ASP A 281 -20.84 -24.48 29.88
CA ASP A 281 -21.99 -23.58 29.66
C ASP A 281 -21.54 -22.17 29.30
N LYS A 282 -20.33 -21.74 29.67
CA LYS A 282 -19.77 -20.44 29.26
C LYS A 282 -19.67 -20.30 27.75
N VAL A 283 -19.51 -21.42 27.03
CA VAL A 283 -19.45 -21.46 25.57
C VAL A 283 -20.80 -21.84 24.99
N TYR A 284 -21.44 -22.88 25.53
CA TYR A 284 -22.68 -23.42 24.96
C TYR A 284 -23.85 -22.43 25.01
N ALA A 285 -23.93 -21.58 26.04
CA ALA A 285 -24.93 -20.52 26.11
C ALA A 285 -24.76 -19.43 25.04
N LEU A 286 -23.56 -19.26 24.48
CA LEU A 286 -23.27 -18.27 23.44
C LEU A 286 -23.53 -18.82 22.03
N LEU A 287 -23.48 -20.14 21.84
CA LEU A 287 -23.67 -20.77 20.53
C LEU A 287 -25.06 -20.49 19.93
N GLY A 288 -26.11 -20.43 20.75
CA GLY A 288 -27.46 -20.11 20.29
C GLY A 288 -27.70 -18.63 19.99
N MET A 289 -26.75 -17.76 20.37
CA MET A 289 -26.79 -16.31 20.12
C MET A 289 -25.96 -15.91 18.88
N SER A 290 -25.03 -16.76 18.45
CA SER A 290 -24.03 -16.48 17.42
C SER A 290 -24.63 -16.36 16.02
N ASP A 291 -24.27 -15.31 15.27
CA ASP A 291 -24.57 -15.17 13.84
C ASP A 291 -23.69 -16.08 12.95
N ASP A 292 -22.55 -16.53 13.48
CA ASP A 292 -21.73 -17.52 12.79
C ASP A 292 -22.34 -18.93 12.81
N SER A 293 -21.76 -19.83 12.00
CA SER A 293 -22.04 -21.28 12.00
C SER A 293 -20.94 -22.10 12.69
N PRO A 294 -20.80 -22.05 14.03
CA PRO A 294 -19.73 -22.73 14.77
C PRO A 294 -19.81 -24.27 14.71
N HIS A 295 -20.98 -24.82 14.40
CA HIS A 295 -21.20 -26.25 14.19
C HIS A 295 -20.34 -26.82 13.04
N LEU A 296 -20.11 -26.04 11.97
CA LEU A 296 -19.22 -26.43 10.86
C LEU A 296 -17.75 -26.58 11.29
N ALA A 297 -17.38 -25.99 12.43
CA ALA A 297 -16.07 -26.12 13.03
C ALA A 297 -16.02 -27.20 14.13
N GLY A 298 -17.10 -27.99 14.30
CA GLY A 298 -17.20 -29.02 15.33
C GLY A 298 -17.52 -28.50 16.73
N LEU A 299 -17.95 -27.24 16.85
CA LEU A 299 -18.31 -26.63 18.13
C LEU A 299 -19.83 -26.75 18.37
N GLU A 300 -20.20 -27.85 19.02
CA GLU A 300 -21.58 -28.17 19.40
C GLU A 300 -21.67 -28.54 20.88
N ALA A 301 -22.85 -28.41 21.49
CA ALA A 301 -22.98 -28.75 22.90
C ALA A 301 -22.83 -30.27 23.06
N ASN A 302 -21.80 -30.67 23.80
CA ASN A 302 -21.50 -32.05 24.17
C ASN A 302 -20.99 -32.06 25.62
N TYR A 303 -21.79 -32.57 26.55
CA TYR A 303 -21.44 -32.64 27.97
C TYR A 303 -20.47 -33.78 28.31
N ASP A 304 -20.16 -34.67 27.36
CA ASP A 304 -19.12 -35.70 27.51
C ASP A 304 -17.73 -35.20 27.09
N ALA A 305 -17.63 -33.98 26.53
CA ALA A 305 -16.37 -33.38 26.12
C ALA A 305 -15.59 -32.77 27.30
N ALA A 306 -14.27 -32.96 27.30
CA ALA A 306 -13.38 -32.26 28.23
C ALA A 306 -13.32 -30.75 27.93
N TRP A 307 -13.25 -29.93 28.97
CA TRP A 307 -13.24 -28.46 28.87
C TRP A 307 -12.10 -27.94 27.99
N GLU A 308 -10.90 -28.53 28.10
CA GLU A 308 -9.73 -28.15 27.32
C GLU A 308 -9.95 -28.33 25.81
N ARG A 309 -10.68 -29.38 25.41
CA ARG A 309 -10.98 -29.66 24.00
C ARG A 309 -11.95 -28.64 23.42
N VAL A 310 -12.93 -28.20 24.22
CA VAL A 310 -13.89 -27.17 23.80
C VAL A 310 -13.18 -25.82 23.65
N LEU A 311 -12.29 -25.48 24.58
CA LEU A 311 -11.48 -24.27 24.48
C LEU A 311 -10.52 -24.26 23.28
N ASP A 312 -9.82 -25.37 23.00
CA ASP A 312 -8.97 -25.48 21.79
C ASP A 312 -9.79 -25.26 20.52
N THR A 313 -10.95 -25.90 20.42
CA THR A 313 -11.86 -25.77 19.27
C THR A 313 -12.34 -24.32 19.11
N LEU A 314 -12.69 -23.66 20.22
CA LEU A 314 -13.13 -22.28 20.24
C LEU A 314 -12.02 -21.30 19.84
N ALA A 315 -10.79 -21.49 20.33
CA ALA A 315 -9.66 -20.66 19.95
C ALA A 315 -9.31 -20.79 18.47
N ARG A 316 -9.35 -22.01 17.92
CA ARG A 316 -9.14 -22.24 16.48
C ARG A 316 -10.24 -21.62 15.62
N PHE A 317 -11.46 -21.54 16.15
CA PHE A 317 -12.59 -20.89 15.49
C PHE A 317 -12.45 -19.37 15.50
N CYS A 318 -12.20 -18.76 16.67
CA CYS A 318 -12.20 -17.31 16.82
C CYS A 318 -10.92 -16.63 16.34
N LEU A 319 -9.76 -17.28 16.49
CA LEU A 319 -8.46 -16.69 16.15
C LEU A 319 -7.97 -17.19 14.79
N SER A 320 -7.51 -18.43 14.71
CA SER A 320 -7.07 -19.03 13.44
C SER A 320 -6.90 -20.54 13.58
N LYS A 321 -7.08 -21.29 12.48
CA LYS A 321 -6.78 -22.73 12.44
C LYS A 321 -5.28 -23.01 12.54
N ASN A 322 -4.42 -22.05 12.19
CA ASN A 322 -2.96 -22.20 12.07
C ASN A 322 -2.21 -21.83 13.36
N ILE A 323 -2.80 -22.09 14.53
CA ILE A 323 -2.22 -21.76 15.84
C ILE A 323 -1.82 -23.04 16.59
N SER A 324 -0.74 -22.94 17.37
CA SER A 324 -0.36 -23.93 18.37
C SER A 324 -0.84 -23.48 19.74
N ILE A 325 -1.47 -24.37 20.50
CA ILE A 325 -2.11 -24.05 21.77
C ILE A 325 -1.57 -24.99 22.84
N SER A 326 -1.17 -24.44 23.98
CA SER A 326 -1.05 -25.18 25.24
C SER A 326 -2.01 -24.59 26.27
N VAL A 327 -2.77 -25.47 26.92
CA VAL A 327 -3.80 -25.09 27.91
C VAL A 327 -3.31 -25.51 29.28
N SER A 328 -3.31 -24.58 30.24
CA SER A 328 -3.09 -24.87 31.65
C SER A 328 -4.38 -24.66 32.43
N THR A 329 -4.78 -25.66 33.22
CA THR A 329 -5.96 -25.57 34.08
C THR A 329 -5.58 -25.57 35.57
N GLU A 330 -6.21 -24.66 36.32
CA GLU A 330 -6.18 -24.62 37.78
C GLU A 330 -7.51 -25.14 38.34
N ASN A 331 -7.44 -26.24 39.10
CA ASN A 331 -8.56 -26.83 39.86
C ASN A 331 -9.85 -27.09 39.04
N GLY A 332 -9.73 -27.33 37.73
CA GLY A 332 -10.85 -27.66 36.84
C GLY A 332 -11.78 -26.49 36.48
N ALA A 333 -11.49 -25.26 36.93
CA ALA A 333 -12.38 -24.10 36.76
C ALA A 333 -11.70 -22.88 36.10
N GLU A 334 -10.38 -22.75 36.18
CA GLU A 334 -9.63 -21.63 35.61
C GLU A 334 -8.70 -22.08 34.49
N ALA A 335 -8.97 -21.60 33.26
CA ALA A 335 -8.19 -21.93 32.08
C ALA A 335 -7.45 -20.70 31.53
N VAL A 336 -6.13 -20.85 31.37
CA VAL A 336 -5.27 -19.90 30.65
C VAL A 336 -4.72 -20.63 29.42
N MET A 337 -4.87 -20.01 28.25
CA MET A 337 -4.37 -20.55 26.99
C MET A 337 -3.13 -19.79 26.53
N VAL A 338 -2.12 -20.54 26.13
CA VAL A 338 -0.92 -20.02 25.48
C VAL A 338 -0.99 -20.34 24.01
N ILE A 339 -0.93 -19.31 23.18
CA ILE A 339 -1.16 -19.40 21.75
C ILE A 339 0.09 -18.92 21.03
N GLU A 340 0.74 -19.83 20.32
CA GLU A 340 1.83 -19.51 19.41
C GLU A 340 1.29 -19.41 17.98
N ALA A 341 1.49 -18.25 17.35
CA ALA A 341 0.94 -17.95 16.04
C ALA A 341 1.90 -17.09 15.19
N ARG A 342 1.84 -17.24 13.87
CA ARG A 342 2.42 -16.26 12.94
C ARG A 342 1.43 -15.11 12.73
N GLY A 343 1.89 -13.87 12.75
CA GLY A 343 1.04 -12.70 12.56
C GLY A 343 1.73 -11.49 11.94
N CYS A 344 1.01 -10.37 11.93
CA CYS A 344 1.49 -9.06 11.49
C CYS A 344 0.87 -7.97 12.38
N ILE A 345 1.69 -7.04 12.88
CA ILE A 345 1.22 -5.83 13.59
C ILE A 345 0.71 -4.80 12.56
N LEU A 346 -0.52 -4.30 12.76
CA LEU A 346 -1.21 -3.42 11.81
C LEU A 346 -1.30 -1.96 12.28
N GLY A 347 -1.26 -1.73 13.58
CA GLY A 347 -1.57 -0.44 14.17
C GLY A 347 -1.54 -0.45 15.69
N GLU A 348 -1.83 0.71 16.26
CA GLU A 348 -1.87 0.94 17.72
C GLU A 348 -3.09 1.79 18.08
N VAL A 349 -3.60 1.55 19.28
CA VAL A 349 -4.66 2.35 19.89
C VAL A 349 -4.09 3.70 20.33
N SER A 350 -4.51 4.77 19.66
CA SER A 350 -4.07 6.14 19.95
C SER A 350 -4.87 6.82 21.07
N SER A 351 -6.13 6.47 21.25
CA SER A 351 -6.98 6.92 22.36
C SER A 351 -8.07 5.90 22.67
N ALA A 352 -8.46 5.78 23.94
CA ALA A 352 -9.51 4.88 24.39
C ALA A 352 -10.29 5.49 25.57
N GLY A 353 -11.60 5.73 25.42
CA GLY A 353 -12.45 6.24 26.51
C GLY A 353 -12.26 7.74 26.85
N GLU A 354 -12.15 8.05 28.15
CA GLU A 354 -12.26 9.40 28.77
C GLU A 354 -11.38 10.50 28.14
N ASP A 355 -10.30 10.13 27.43
CA ASP A 355 -9.44 11.05 26.66
C ASP A 355 -10.18 11.86 25.57
N MET A 356 -11.38 11.44 25.16
CA MET A 356 -12.14 12.05 24.05
C MET A 356 -13.27 13.01 24.50
N ASN A 357 -13.56 13.10 25.80
CA ASN A 357 -14.68 13.90 26.32
C ASN A 357 -14.35 15.41 26.50
N GLN A 358 -13.18 15.87 26.09
CA GLN A 358 -12.81 17.30 26.17
C GLN A 358 -13.12 18.10 24.89
N ASP A 359 -13.44 17.46 23.75
CA ASP A 359 -13.42 18.12 22.43
C ASP A 359 -14.72 18.09 21.61
N GLN A 360 -15.85 17.58 22.13
CA GLN A 360 -17.13 17.63 21.39
C GLN A 360 -18.29 18.15 22.24
N GLY A 361 -18.76 19.34 21.87
CA GLY A 361 -19.99 19.92 22.39
C GLY A 361 -21.24 19.13 21.98
N GLN A 362 -22.17 19.01 22.93
CA GLN A 362 -23.61 18.76 22.80
C GLN A 362 -24.09 17.87 21.65
N SER A 363 -24.52 16.65 21.98
CA SER A 363 -25.56 15.95 21.23
C SER A 363 -26.66 15.45 22.17
N ASP A 364 -27.90 15.85 21.90
CA ASP A 364 -29.13 15.44 22.60
C ASP A 364 -29.53 14.00 22.23
N ARG A 365 -28.73 13.01 22.61
CA ARG A 365 -29.15 11.59 22.61
C ARG A 365 -28.89 10.95 23.97
N PRO A 366 -29.79 10.09 24.46
CA PRO A 366 -29.58 9.38 25.72
C PRO A 366 -28.29 8.55 25.63
N PRO A 367 -27.51 8.41 26.73
CA PRO A 367 -26.29 7.62 26.73
C PRO A 367 -26.66 6.16 26.39
N GLN A 368 -26.41 5.76 25.15
CA GLN A 368 -26.58 4.39 24.70
C GLN A 368 -25.35 3.62 25.15
N TYR A 369 -25.54 2.80 26.20
CA TYR A 369 -24.74 1.66 26.65
C TYR A 369 -23.22 1.79 26.50
N ASP A 370 -22.52 1.97 27.63
CA ASP A 370 -21.05 2.04 27.79
C ASP A 370 -20.26 1.52 26.58
N ASN A 371 -20.11 2.38 25.61
CA ASN A 371 -19.53 2.08 24.33
C ASN A 371 -18.15 2.71 24.37
N GLN A 372 -17.10 1.90 24.53
CA GLN A 372 -15.74 2.40 24.53
C GLN A 372 -15.39 2.84 23.12
N GLN A 373 -15.34 4.16 22.90
CA GLN A 373 -14.77 4.71 21.68
C GLN A 373 -13.25 4.54 21.73
N VAL A 374 -12.74 3.90 20.68
CA VAL A 374 -11.31 3.64 20.52
C VAL A 374 -10.89 4.12 19.16
N ARG A 375 -9.84 4.95 19.14
CA ARG A 375 -9.21 5.41 17.91
C ARG A 375 -7.97 4.57 17.66
N ILE A 376 -7.90 3.98 16.47
CA ILE A 376 -6.77 3.17 16.04
C ILE A 376 -6.00 3.96 14.99
N THR A 377 -4.71 4.15 15.22
CA THR A 377 -3.78 4.65 14.20
C THR A 377 -3.20 3.45 13.48
N TRP A 378 -3.33 3.44 12.17
CA TRP A 378 -2.86 2.34 11.35
C TRP A 378 -1.54 2.66 10.65
N LYS A 379 -0.69 1.65 10.47
CA LYS A 379 0.58 1.83 9.74
C LYS A 379 0.48 1.33 8.29
N ASP A 380 1.17 1.99 7.36
CA ASP A 380 1.17 1.69 5.91
C ASP A 380 -0.22 1.81 5.26
N THR A 381 -0.86 2.98 5.39
CA THR A 381 -2.17 3.23 4.77
C THR A 381 -2.07 3.47 3.27
N PRO A 382 -2.84 2.73 2.44
CA PRO A 382 -3.06 3.10 1.05
C PRO A 382 -3.63 4.53 0.96
N SER A 383 -3.36 5.23 -0.14
CA SER A 383 -3.72 6.65 -0.34
C SER A 383 -5.20 7.02 -0.14
N HIS A 384 -6.10 6.03 -0.11
CA HIS A 384 -7.54 6.17 0.03
C HIS A 384 -8.08 5.79 1.41
N PHE A 385 -7.23 5.35 2.35
CA PHE A 385 -7.63 4.90 3.68
C PHE A 385 -7.23 5.94 4.73
N GLU A 386 -8.14 6.28 5.64
CA GLU A 386 -7.85 7.23 6.73
C GLU A 386 -6.80 6.65 7.70
N GLU A 387 -5.76 7.45 7.99
CA GLU A 387 -4.67 7.09 8.91
C GLU A 387 -5.17 6.71 10.31
N LYS A 388 -6.31 7.28 10.73
CA LYS A 388 -6.95 7.03 12.02
C LYS A 388 -8.42 6.71 11.84
N THR A 389 -8.87 5.58 12.37
CA THR A 389 -10.28 5.19 12.33
C THR A 389 -10.83 5.01 13.75
N SER A 390 -12.10 5.37 13.94
CA SER A 390 -12.76 5.26 15.25
C SER A 390 -13.67 4.03 15.26
N PHE A 391 -13.49 3.18 16.28
CA PHE A 391 -14.34 2.02 16.54
C PHE A 391 -15.11 2.22 17.83
N THR A 392 -16.29 1.65 17.88
CA THR A 392 -17.11 1.61 19.10
C THR A 392 -17.17 0.16 19.59
N PHE A 393 -16.45 -0.13 20.68
CA PHE A 393 -16.49 -1.43 21.32
C PHE A 393 -17.53 -1.43 22.43
N HIS A 394 -18.40 -2.43 22.46
CA HIS A 394 -19.44 -2.51 23.48
C HIS A 394 -18.82 -2.97 24.82
N ALA A 395 -19.28 -2.40 25.93
CA ALA A 395 -18.84 -2.81 27.26
C ALA A 395 -19.26 -4.24 27.55
N ALA A 396 -18.28 -5.14 27.48
CA ALA A 396 -17.99 -6.08 28.54
C ALA A 396 -16.63 -6.77 28.28
N ALA A 397 -15.84 -6.94 29.35
CA ALA A 397 -14.44 -7.43 29.45
C ALA A 397 -13.29 -6.48 29.05
N LYS A 398 -12.04 -6.93 29.33
CA LYS A 398 -10.78 -6.14 29.49
C LYS A 398 -10.76 -4.85 28.66
N ALA A 399 -10.73 -3.70 29.35
CA ALA A 399 -10.72 -2.40 28.70
C ALA A 399 -9.49 -2.22 27.80
N VAL A 400 -9.74 -1.79 26.58
CA VAL A 400 -8.69 -1.37 25.62
C VAL A 400 -8.08 -0.08 26.15
N ARG A 401 -6.76 0.06 26.06
CA ARG A 401 -6.03 1.24 26.54
C ARG A 401 -5.22 1.84 25.41
N LYS A 402 -4.94 3.13 25.53
CA LYS A 402 -3.90 3.78 24.73
C LYS A 402 -2.60 2.99 24.86
N GLY A 403 -1.96 2.66 23.74
CA GLY A 403 -0.77 1.83 23.71
C GLY A 403 -1.00 0.35 23.38
N ASP A 404 -2.25 -0.13 23.34
CA ASP A 404 -2.53 -1.50 22.90
C ASP A 404 -2.31 -1.65 21.39
N PHE A 405 -1.78 -2.79 20.96
CA PHE A 405 -1.44 -3.07 19.57
C PHE A 405 -2.54 -3.86 18.87
N ILE A 406 -2.65 -3.65 17.55
CA ILE A 406 -3.55 -4.40 16.68
C ILE A 406 -2.73 -5.39 15.86
N CYS A 407 -3.05 -6.68 15.95
CA CYS A 407 -2.37 -7.70 15.19
C CYS A 407 -3.35 -8.55 14.37
N LEU A 408 -2.93 -8.99 13.18
CA LEU A 408 -3.66 -9.98 12.40
C LEU A 408 -2.88 -11.30 12.38
N LEU A 409 -3.53 -12.37 12.83
CA LEU A 409 -2.94 -13.72 12.81
C LEU A 409 -3.11 -14.36 11.42
N ARG A 410 -2.15 -15.20 11.03
CA ARG A 410 -2.18 -15.89 9.75
C ARG A 410 -3.41 -16.78 9.64
N GLY A 411 -4.29 -16.47 8.71
CA GLY A 411 -5.55 -17.19 8.50
C GLY A 411 -6.70 -16.76 9.41
N ALA A 412 -6.51 -15.70 10.21
CA ALA A 412 -7.60 -15.05 10.93
C ALA A 412 -8.47 -14.21 9.97
N ARG A 413 -9.76 -14.10 10.29
CA ARG A 413 -10.71 -13.27 9.53
C ARG A 413 -10.71 -11.81 10.00
N THR A 414 -10.50 -11.60 11.29
CA THR A 414 -10.56 -10.28 11.94
C THR A 414 -9.27 -10.05 12.75
N PRO A 415 -8.81 -8.79 12.87
CA PRO A 415 -7.68 -8.46 13.74
C PRO A 415 -8.01 -8.62 15.23
N THR A 416 -6.98 -8.87 16.03
CA THR A 416 -7.01 -9.07 17.49
C THR A 416 -6.30 -7.91 18.18
N VAL A 417 -6.86 -7.42 19.29
CA VAL A 417 -6.23 -6.38 20.13
C VAL A 417 -5.39 -7.06 21.21
N ILE A 418 -4.11 -6.71 21.26
CA ILE A 418 -3.15 -7.29 22.18
C ILE A 418 -2.45 -6.21 23.02
N ARG A 419 -2.13 -6.55 24.27
CA ARG A 419 -1.32 -5.72 25.15
C ARG A 419 0.04 -6.34 25.35
N LEU A 420 1.08 -5.59 24.99
CA LEU A 420 2.47 -6.02 25.18
C LEU A 420 2.85 -5.99 26.67
N ARG A 421 3.52 -7.06 27.13
CA ARG A 421 4.04 -7.21 28.49
C ARG A 421 5.41 -7.89 28.46
N ASP A 422 6.47 -7.12 28.63
CA ASP A 422 7.85 -7.57 28.46
C ASP A 422 8.04 -8.29 27.11
N HIS A 423 8.13 -9.62 27.12
CA HIS A 423 8.33 -10.50 25.97
C HIS A 423 7.12 -11.37 25.62
N VAL A 424 5.94 -11.09 26.20
CA VAL A 424 4.69 -11.81 25.93
C VAL A 424 3.54 -10.83 25.69
N SER A 425 2.54 -11.21 24.89
CA SER A 425 1.37 -10.37 24.61
C SER A 425 0.10 -10.99 25.20
N THR A 426 -0.76 -10.19 25.82
CA THR A 426 -2.06 -10.65 26.34
C THR A 426 -3.17 -10.25 25.38
N ILE A 427 -4.08 -11.18 25.06
CA ILE A 427 -5.29 -10.87 24.29
C ILE A 427 -6.23 -10.04 25.15
N ILE A 428 -6.55 -8.85 24.66
CA ILE A 428 -7.51 -7.92 25.27
C ILE A 428 -8.87 -8.06 24.60
N ARG A 429 -8.87 -8.13 23.26
CA ARG A 429 -10.05 -8.42 22.43
C ARG A 429 -9.67 -9.39 21.33
N ILE A 430 -10.52 -10.37 21.11
CA ILE A 430 -10.31 -11.43 20.12
C ILE A 430 -10.51 -10.89 18.71
N ALA A 431 -11.53 -10.04 18.53
CA ALA A 431 -11.92 -9.52 17.23
C ALA A 431 -12.28 -8.03 17.28
N ILE A 432 -11.78 -7.27 16.30
CA ILE A 432 -12.31 -5.94 15.97
C ILE A 432 -13.52 -6.12 15.04
N PRO A 433 -14.66 -5.41 15.29
CA PRO A 433 -15.84 -5.49 14.44
C PRO A 433 -15.50 -5.24 12.96
N PRO A 434 -16.00 -6.07 12.04
CA PRO A 434 -15.69 -5.95 10.63
C PRO A 434 -16.31 -4.66 10.06
N THR A 435 -15.55 -3.96 9.23
CA THR A 435 -16.03 -2.86 8.38
C THR A 435 -15.57 -3.13 6.96
N ASP A 436 -16.25 -2.60 5.95
CA ASP A 436 -15.89 -2.84 4.54
C ASP A 436 -14.44 -2.45 4.25
N ASP A 437 -13.98 -1.35 4.85
CA ASP A 437 -12.62 -0.85 4.68
C ASP A 437 -11.59 -1.73 5.42
N LEU A 438 -11.90 -2.18 6.64
CA LEU A 438 -11.04 -3.11 7.37
C LEU A 438 -10.93 -4.47 6.67
N ASN A 439 -12.02 -4.97 6.09
CA ASN A 439 -12.04 -6.24 5.37
C ASN A 439 -11.16 -6.18 4.11
N LYS A 440 -11.25 -5.10 3.33
CA LYS A 440 -10.37 -4.88 2.16
C LYS A 440 -8.90 -4.84 2.56
N ARG A 441 -8.59 -4.16 3.68
CA ARG A 441 -7.23 -4.09 4.21
C ARG A 441 -6.71 -5.46 4.63
N VAL A 442 -7.48 -6.21 5.43
CA VAL A 442 -7.12 -7.57 5.85
C VAL A 442 -6.88 -8.47 4.63
N ALA A 443 -7.69 -8.34 3.58
CA ALA A 443 -7.54 -9.10 2.34
C ALA A 443 -6.26 -8.77 1.55
N SER A 444 -5.72 -7.53 1.66
CA SER A 444 -4.48 -7.13 1.00
C SER A 444 -3.20 -7.66 1.67
N ILE A 445 -3.28 -8.17 2.90
CA ILE A 445 -2.11 -8.60 3.66
C ILE A 445 -1.74 -10.04 3.28
N THR A 446 -0.56 -10.21 2.67
CA THR A 446 -0.06 -11.52 2.22
C THR A 446 1.13 -12.03 3.04
N ALA A 447 1.79 -11.15 3.80
CA ALA A 447 2.99 -11.48 4.59
C ALA A 447 2.70 -11.46 6.10
N PHE A 448 3.16 -12.50 6.81
CA PHE A 448 3.03 -12.66 8.27
C PHE A 448 4.41 -12.91 8.90
N PRO A 449 5.24 -11.86 9.04
CA PRO A 449 6.64 -12.01 9.43
C PRO A 449 6.84 -12.29 10.92
N ASP A 450 5.85 -12.00 11.77
CA ASP A 450 6.01 -11.91 13.23
C ASP A 450 5.66 -13.23 13.92
N ASN A 451 6.45 -13.66 14.92
CA ASN A 451 6.07 -14.77 15.81
C ASN A 451 5.42 -14.20 17.07
N LEU A 452 4.13 -14.47 17.26
CA LEU A 452 3.36 -13.97 18.39
C LEU A 452 3.19 -15.08 19.42
N LEU A 453 3.49 -14.75 20.67
CA LEU A 453 3.08 -15.52 21.85
C LEU A 453 1.96 -14.76 22.55
N LEU A 454 0.74 -15.26 22.39
CA LEU A 454 -0.46 -14.65 22.93
C LEU A 454 -0.95 -15.43 24.15
N ILE A 455 -1.24 -14.72 25.23
CA ILE A 455 -1.89 -15.26 26.42
C ILE A 455 -3.36 -14.88 26.36
N TRP A 456 -4.21 -15.90 26.45
CA TRP A 456 -5.64 -15.70 26.63
C TRP A 456 -6.07 -16.23 28.00
N ASP A 457 -6.21 -15.30 28.95
CA ASP A 457 -6.79 -15.57 30.26
C ASP A 457 -8.30 -15.37 30.20
N TRP A 458 -9.05 -16.46 30.43
CA TRP A 458 -10.50 -16.57 30.29
C TRP A 458 -11.28 -16.13 31.53
N ASN A 459 -10.67 -16.00 32.71
CA ASN A 459 -11.41 -15.86 33.95
C ASN A 459 -11.20 -14.53 34.68
N THR A 460 -10.16 -13.77 34.33
CA THR A 460 -9.85 -12.52 35.05
C THR A 460 -10.03 -11.27 34.19
N SER A 461 -10.78 -10.29 34.73
CA SER A 461 -10.86 -8.93 34.20
C SER A 461 -9.58 -8.13 34.45
N GLN A 462 -8.78 -8.54 35.45
CA GLN A 462 -7.44 -8.05 35.73
C GLN A 462 -6.42 -9.20 35.71
N PRO A 463 -5.33 -9.06 34.96
CA PRO A 463 -4.33 -10.12 34.87
C PRO A 463 -3.67 -10.38 36.23
N LYS A 464 -3.66 -11.66 36.64
CA LYS A 464 -3.06 -12.15 37.89
C LYS A 464 -1.55 -11.88 38.04
N TRP A 465 -0.85 -11.62 36.93
CA TRP A 465 0.61 -11.56 36.88
C TRP A 465 1.11 -10.16 36.54
N HIS A 466 2.13 -9.69 37.26
CA HIS A 466 2.72 -8.36 37.13
C HIS A 466 3.93 -8.32 36.18
N SER A 467 4.61 -9.45 35.96
CA SER A 467 5.72 -9.57 35.00
C SER A 467 5.63 -10.84 34.14
N GLY A 468 6.35 -10.85 33.01
CA GLY A 468 6.51 -12.07 32.23
C GLY A 468 7.18 -13.20 33.04
N GLU A 469 8.03 -12.88 34.00
CA GLU A 469 8.77 -13.86 34.81
C GLU A 469 7.90 -14.60 35.83
N GLU A 470 6.98 -13.90 36.49
CA GLU A 470 6.00 -14.52 37.40
C GLU A 470 5.15 -15.57 36.67
N TYR A 471 4.79 -15.27 35.42
CA TYR A 471 4.03 -16.16 34.56
C TYR A 471 4.84 -17.36 34.03
N TRP A 472 6.09 -17.14 33.62
CA TRP A 472 6.97 -18.25 33.21
C TRP A 472 7.26 -19.21 34.36
N SER A 473 7.34 -18.70 35.59
CA SER A 473 7.40 -19.52 36.81
C SER A 473 6.13 -20.37 36.98
N PHE A 474 4.95 -19.78 36.74
CA PHE A 474 3.66 -20.47 36.77
C PHE A 474 3.57 -21.61 35.74
N ILE A 475 3.89 -21.35 34.47
CA ILE A 475 3.87 -22.38 33.40
C ILE A 475 4.82 -23.55 33.72
N ARG A 476 6.02 -23.25 34.25
CA ARG A 476 7.01 -24.26 34.64
C ARG A 476 6.52 -25.18 35.76
N SER A 477 5.73 -24.67 36.69
CA SER A 477 5.22 -25.44 37.83
C SER A 477 4.20 -26.53 37.45
N ARG A 478 3.63 -26.49 36.23
CA ARG A 478 2.51 -27.36 35.83
C ARG A 478 2.69 -28.17 34.54
N GLY A 479 3.84 -28.08 33.85
CA GLY A 479 4.05 -28.91 32.65
C GLY A 479 5.35 -28.69 31.87
N VAL A 480 6.48 -29.16 32.40
CA VAL A 480 7.53 -29.81 31.59
C VAL A 480 8.05 -31.02 32.39
N PRO A 481 8.04 -32.25 31.85
CA PRO A 481 8.62 -33.40 32.53
C PRO A 481 10.14 -33.26 32.62
N THR A 482 10.67 -33.28 33.84
CA THR A 482 12.04 -33.71 34.19
C THR A 482 13.18 -33.17 33.31
N CYS A 483 13.68 -31.96 33.59
CA CYS A 483 14.96 -31.50 33.03
C CYS A 483 15.77 -30.77 34.11
N SER A 484 17.08 -31.04 34.18
CA SER A 484 17.98 -30.49 35.19
C SER A 484 18.00 -28.95 35.14
N MET A 485 18.17 -28.32 36.30
CA MET A 485 17.97 -26.88 36.51
C MET A 485 18.83 -25.93 35.64
N ALA A 486 19.86 -26.41 34.92
CA ALA A 486 20.72 -25.59 34.07
C ALA A 486 20.28 -25.58 32.60
N VAL A 487 19.90 -26.74 32.04
CA VAL A 487 19.39 -26.87 30.65
C VAL A 487 18.10 -26.05 30.47
N CYS A 488 17.23 -26.04 31.48
CA CYS A 488 15.99 -25.25 31.47
C CYS A 488 16.20 -23.72 31.51
N ARG A 489 17.29 -23.24 32.10
CA ARG A 489 17.52 -21.78 32.19
C ARG A 489 18.14 -21.23 30.91
N CYS A 490 19.09 -21.95 30.31
CA CYS A 490 19.67 -21.59 29.01
C CYS A 490 18.58 -21.49 27.93
N LEU A 491 17.75 -22.54 27.78
CA LEU A 491 16.62 -22.55 26.84
C LEU A 491 15.63 -21.40 27.08
N HIS A 492 15.37 -21.08 28.35
CA HIS A 492 14.48 -19.98 28.72
C HIS A 492 15.05 -18.61 28.32
N GLN A 493 16.34 -18.39 28.55
CA GLN A 493 17.01 -17.13 28.20
C GLN A 493 17.11 -16.92 26.68
N LEU A 494 17.34 -18.01 25.93
CA LEU A 494 17.35 -17.97 24.46
C LEU A 494 15.95 -17.70 23.88
N ASP A 495 14.92 -18.38 24.39
CA ASP A 495 13.52 -18.14 24.00
C ASP A 495 13.07 -16.71 24.39
N LYS A 496 13.46 -16.22 25.57
CA LYS A 496 13.24 -14.84 26.01
C LYS A 496 13.92 -13.84 25.07
N ALA A 497 15.16 -14.11 24.66
CA ALA A 497 15.89 -13.29 23.71
C ALA A 497 15.20 -13.22 22.35
N ALA A 498 14.81 -14.37 21.77
CA ALA A 498 14.08 -14.42 20.50
C ALA A 498 12.78 -13.61 20.55
N ARG A 499 12.03 -13.71 21.66
CA ARG A 499 10.77 -13.00 21.83
C ARG A 499 10.96 -11.50 22.01
N LEU A 500 11.91 -11.07 22.85
CA LEU A 500 12.26 -9.65 22.99
C LEU A 500 12.72 -9.06 21.66
N TRP A 501 13.43 -9.85 20.84
CA TRP A 501 13.83 -9.44 19.50
C TRP A 501 12.62 -9.17 18.59
N ASP A 502 11.65 -10.09 18.58
CA ASP A 502 10.41 -9.92 17.83
C ASP A 502 9.63 -8.68 18.30
N VAL A 503 9.56 -8.45 19.61
CA VAL A 503 8.95 -7.24 20.19
C VAL A 503 9.68 -5.96 19.76
N GLY A 504 11.01 -5.95 19.77
CA GLY A 504 11.80 -4.81 19.30
C GLY A 504 11.55 -4.50 17.81
N ARG A 505 11.35 -5.53 16.98
CA ARG A 505 10.95 -5.36 15.57
C ARG A 505 9.56 -4.74 15.45
N TRP A 506 8.61 -5.15 16.29
CA TRP A 506 7.28 -4.55 16.32
C TRP A 506 7.33 -3.09 16.72
N LEU A 507 8.06 -2.73 17.77
CA LEU A 507 8.24 -1.36 18.24
C LEU A 507 8.99 -0.48 17.23
N SER A 508 9.90 -1.06 16.43
CA SER A 508 10.54 -0.36 15.31
C SER A 508 9.55 -0.08 14.19
N ARG A 509 8.71 -1.06 13.82
CA ARG A 509 7.56 -0.81 12.94
C ARG A 509 6.60 0.18 13.59
N MET A 510 6.53 0.21 14.92
CA MET A 510 5.92 1.21 15.80
C MET A 510 6.27 2.68 15.56
N GLU A 511 7.47 2.93 15.03
CA GLU A 511 8.20 4.20 15.19
C GLU A 511 8.48 4.58 16.66
N LYS A 512 8.37 3.61 17.56
CA LYS A 512 8.74 3.72 18.98
C LYS A 512 10.21 3.38 19.14
N TRP A 513 11.06 4.17 18.48
CA TRP A 513 12.48 3.86 18.30
C TRP A 513 13.25 3.70 19.61
N GLU A 514 12.96 4.54 20.61
CA GLU A 514 13.57 4.46 21.93
C GLU A 514 13.21 3.15 22.65
N GLU A 515 11.91 2.80 22.68
CA GLU A 515 11.43 1.56 23.29
C GLU A 515 12.00 0.35 22.54
N ALA A 516 11.97 0.37 21.20
CA ALA A 516 12.54 -0.68 20.36
C ALA A 516 14.03 -0.90 20.65
N ALA A 517 14.81 0.17 20.74
CA ALA A 517 16.23 0.11 21.05
C ALA A 517 16.49 -0.52 22.43
N LYS A 518 15.74 -0.10 23.45
CA LYS A 518 15.79 -0.68 24.80
C LYS A 518 15.43 -2.17 24.77
N THR A 519 14.38 -2.56 24.06
CA THR A 519 13.95 -3.97 23.96
C THR A 519 15.00 -4.82 23.24
N PHE A 520 15.61 -4.32 22.16
CA PHE A 520 16.72 -5.02 21.49
C PHE A 520 17.92 -5.21 22.43
N GLN A 521 18.23 -4.22 23.27
CA GLN A 521 19.28 -4.36 24.27
C GLN A 521 18.93 -5.44 25.31
N SER A 522 17.71 -5.47 25.84
CA SER A 522 17.26 -6.50 26.78
C SER A 522 17.21 -7.90 26.16
N ALA A 523 16.86 -8.01 24.87
CA ALA A 523 16.94 -9.26 24.11
C ALA A 523 18.36 -9.81 24.12
N LEU A 524 19.32 -8.92 23.94
CA LEU A 524 20.73 -9.27 23.89
C LEU A 524 21.32 -9.65 25.24
N GLU A 525 20.94 -8.95 26.30
CA GLU A 525 21.33 -9.29 27.66
C GLU A 525 20.81 -10.68 28.04
N SER A 526 19.57 -10.99 27.65
CA SER A 526 18.98 -12.33 27.83
C SER A 526 19.75 -13.38 27.02
N TYR A 527 20.08 -13.10 25.76
CA TYR A 527 20.88 -14.00 24.92
C TYR A 527 22.27 -14.29 25.55
N LYS A 528 22.96 -13.24 26.02
CA LYS A 528 24.26 -13.35 26.70
C LYS A 528 24.16 -14.18 27.99
N ALA A 529 23.08 -13.99 28.77
CA ALA A 529 22.83 -14.78 29.97
C ALA A 529 22.65 -16.27 29.64
N GLY A 530 21.89 -16.60 28.58
CA GLY A 530 21.72 -17.98 28.11
C GLY A 530 23.04 -18.64 27.67
N MET A 531 23.87 -17.91 26.93
CA MET A 531 25.19 -18.38 26.50
C MET A 531 26.15 -18.60 27.69
N ALA A 532 26.12 -17.72 28.70
CA ALA A 532 26.90 -17.87 29.91
C ALA A 532 26.48 -19.12 30.71
N GLU A 533 25.17 -19.37 30.85
CA GLU A 533 24.64 -20.57 31.51
C GLU A 533 25.00 -21.86 30.77
N ARG A 534 25.06 -21.82 29.43
CA ARG A 534 25.53 -22.94 28.59
C ARG A 534 27.00 -23.30 28.86
N SER A 535 27.85 -22.32 29.17
CA SER A 535 29.28 -22.52 29.45
C SER A 535 29.58 -23.14 30.82
N LEU A 536 28.64 -23.05 31.76
CA LEU A 536 28.81 -23.47 33.16
C LEU A 536 28.47 -24.95 33.43
N ASP A 537 27.69 -25.62 32.55
CA ASP A 537 27.27 -27.02 32.74
C ASP A 537 27.60 -27.89 31.52
N LYS A 538 28.54 -28.84 31.68
CA LYS A 538 28.99 -29.75 30.60
C LYS A 538 27.91 -30.72 30.12
N THR A 539 26.81 -30.89 30.86
CA THR A 539 25.68 -31.73 30.44
C THR A 539 24.80 -31.06 29.38
N CYS A 540 24.79 -29.72 29.29
CA CYS A 540 24.08 -28.95 28.26
C CYS A 540 24.70 -29.10 26.86
N LEU A 541 26.02 -29.38 26.77
CA LEU A 541 26.76 -29.51 25.51
C LEU A 541 26.30 -30.70 24.64
N GLY A 542 25.63 -31.71 25.23
CA GLY A 542 25.14 -32.91 24.53
C GLY A 542 23.64 -32.89 24.19
N HIS A 543 22.89 -31.84 24.53
CA HIS A 543 21.43 -31.80 24.35
C HIS A 543 21.06 -31.14 23.02
N GLY A 544 20.61 -31.93 22.02
CA GLY A 544 20.26 -31.44 20.68
C GLY A 544 19.27 -30.27 20.68
N LEU A 545 18.34 -30.25 21.64
CA LEU A 545 17.33 -29.18 21.79
C LEU A 545 17.91 -27.79 22.09
N CYS A 546 19.03 -27.67 22.81
CA CYS A 546 19.69 -26.38 23.04
C CYS A 546 20.32 -25.85 21.76
N ARG A 547 20.94 -26.73 20.97
CA ARG A 547 21.56 -26.35 19.70
C ARG A 547 20.51 -25.94 18.67
N ASP A 548 19.40 -26.67 18.59
CA ASP A 548 18.28 -26.33 17.71
C ASP A 548 17.62 -25.00 18.11
N MET A 549 17.46 -24.74 19.40
CA MET A 549 16.92 -23.47 19.90
C MET A 549 17.91 -22.32 19.76
N ASP A 550 19.22 -22.58 19.88
CA ASP A 550 20.26 -21.61 19.53
C ASP A 550 20.18 -21.27 18.03
N GLU A 551 20.21 -22.26 17.14
CA GLU A 551 20.09 -22.04 15.69
C GLU A 551 18.77 -21.35 15.31
N LYS A 552 17.68 -21.64 16.03
CA LYS A 552 16.38 -20.95 15.84
C LYS A 552 16.40 -19.52 16.37
N THR A 553 16.96 -19.27 17.55
CA THR A 553 17.09 -17.93 18.15
C THR A 553 18.01 -17.08 17.31
N LEU A 554 19.15 -17.64 16.89
CA LEU A 554 20.09 -17.08 15.94
C LEU A 554 19.41 -16.87 14.58
N GLY A 555 18.59 -17.78 14.08
CA GLY A 555 17.82 -17.59 12.84
C GLY A 555 16.76 -16.48 12.94
N ILE A 556 16.15 -16.29 14.11
CA ILE A 556 15.19 -15.20 14.38
C ILE A 556 15.93 -13.85 14.54
N MET A 557 17.09 -13.86 15.19
CA MET A 557 17.99 -12.71 15.33
C MET A 557 18.82 -12.43 14.06
N GLY A 558 18.87 -13.39 13.14
CA GLY A 558 19.46 -13.30 11.81
C GLY A 558 20.88 -13.86 11.61
N THR A 559 21.51 -14.61 12.51
CA THR A 559 22.94 -14.99 12.45
C THR A 559 23.21 -16.44 12.02
N PRO A 560 24.25 -16.72 11.20
CA PRO A 560 24.91 -18.03 11.14
C PRO A 560 26.11 -18.12 12.09
N VAL A 561 26.36 -19.33 12.62
CA VAL A 561 27.52 -19.67 13.46
C VAL A 561 28.79 -19.58 12.61
N ILE A 562 29.70 -18.67 12.95
CA ILE A 562 31.07 -18.65 12.42
C ILE A 562 31.99 -19.09 13.55
N ASP A 563 32.80 -20.10 13.25
CA ASP A 563 33.70 -20.82 14.15
C ASP A 563 34.69 -19.86 14.84
N ASP A 564 34.80 -19.99 16.17
CA ASP A 564 35.38 -19.03 17.12
C ASP A 564 36.93 -19.01 17.15
N ASN A 565 37.58 -19.35 16.02
CA ASN A 565 39.03 -19.57 15.96
C ASN A 565 39.78 -18.50 15.14
N SER A 566 39.52 -17.21 15.39
CA SER A 566 40.44 -16.16 14.93
C SER A 566 40.49 -14.93 15.85
N ALA A 567 40.77 -15.18 17.12
CA ALA A 567 41.29 -14.15 18.02
C ALA A 567 42.71 -13.75 17.59
N LYS A 568 42.79 -12.80 16.65
CA LYS A 568 43.87 -11.82 16.38
C LYS A 568 43.84 -11.41 14.90
N ALA A 569 43.15 -10.32 14.60
CA ALA A 569 43.41 -9.57 13.37
C ALA A 569 43.08 -8.10 13.61
N GLN A 570 44.12 -7.26 13.55
CA GLN A 570 44.02 -5.84 13.25
C GLN A 570 43.01 -5.62 12.12
N GLU A 571 42.22 -4.55 12.21
CA GLU A 571 41.26 -4.10 11.21
C GLU A 571 41.85 -4.14 9.78
N SER A 572 41.58 -5.21 9.04
CA SER A 572 41.93 -5.31 7.62
C SER A 572 40.77 -4.77 6.78
N GLU A 573 41.09 -4.00 5.74
CA GLU A 573 40.12 -3.47 4.75
C GLU A 573 39.19 -4.55 4.16
N GLU A 574 39.66 -5.80 4.07
CA GLU A 574 38.85 -6.94 3.60
C GLU A 574 37.72 -7.29 4.56
N ARG A 575 37.96 -7.21 5.88
CA ARG A 575 36.94 -7.46 6.91
C ARG A 575 35.86 -6.38 6.90
N ILE A 576 36.25 -5.13 6.62
CA ILE A 576 35.32 -4.00 6.43
C ILE A 576 34.47 -4.20 5.17
N LYS A 577 35.06 -4.64 4.06
CA LYS A 577 34.32 -4.94 2.80
C LYS A 577 33.37 -6.13 2.94
N GLU A 578 33.76 -7.17 3.69
CA GLU A 578 32.88 -8.30 4.00
C GLU A 578 31.70 -7.88 4.88
N ILE A 579 31.95 -7.07 5.92
CA ILE A 579 30.87 -6.54 6.79
C ILE A 579 29.96 -5.59 6.00
N GLN A 580 30.48 -4.75 5.11
CA GLN A 580 29.68 -3.90 4.23
C GLN A 580 28.83 -4.71 3.24
N SER A 581 29.40 -5.72 2.58
CA SER A 581 28.69 -6.63 1.67
C SER A 581 27.59 -7.42 2.39
N TRP A 582 27.84 -7.81 3.64
CA TRP A 582 26.91 -8.55 4.49
C TRP A 582 25.83 -7.66 5.11
N ALA A 583 26.17 -6.44 5.55
CA ALA A 583 25.22 -5.41 6.01
C ALA A 583 24.19 -5.07 4.92
N THR A 584 24.68 -4.96 3.68
CA THR A 584 23.84 -4.71 2.48
C THR A 584 22.90 -5.88 2.18
N LYS A 585 23.21 -7.11 2.66
CA LYS A 585 22.38 -8.30 2.48
C LYS A 585 21.37 -8.56 3.61
N ASN A 586 21.67 -8.15 4.85
CA ASN A 586 20.98 -8.70 6.04
C ASN A 586 20.42 -7.68 7.05
N GLY A 587 20.53 -6.37 6.85
CA GLY A 587 19.73 -5.39 7.61
C GLY A 587 20.11 -5.23 9.10
N LEU A 588 19.44 -5.99 9.98
CA LEU A 588 19.57 -5.90 11.45
C LEU A 588 20.74 -6.70 12.05
N GLU A 589 21.37 -7.58 11.28
CA GLU A 589 22.42 -8.51 11.72
C GLU A 589 23.69 -7.77 12.23
N VAL A 590 23.95 -6.56 11.72
CA VAL A 590 25.08 -5.70 12.11
C VAL A 590 24.91 -5.10 13.51
N VAL A 591 23.66 -4.76 13.88
CA VAL A 591 23.33 -4.20 15.20
C VAL A 591 23.53 -5.26 16.29
N VAL A 592 23.20 -6.53 15.99
CA VAL A 592 23.43 -7.68 16.89
C VAL A 592 24.92 -7.85 17.18
N ARG A 593 25.79 -7.96 16.16
CA ARG A 593 27.24 -8.14 16.38
C ARG A 593 27.88 -6.97 17.14
N LEU A 594 27.50 -5.73 16.83
CA LEU A 594 28.08 -4.53 17.45
C LEU A 594 27.67 -4.31 18.91
N LEU A 595 26.55 -4.89 19.34
CA LEU A 595 26.13 -4.87 20.75
C LEU A 595 26.61 -6.14 21.50
N VAL A 596 26.91 -7.25 20.79
CA VAL A 596 27.33 -8.53 21.38
C VAL A 596 28.80 -8.57 21.74
N ASP A 597 29.70 -8.06 20.88
CA ASP A 597 31.14 -8.18 21.12
C ASP A 597 31.62 -7.24 22.24
N LYS A 598 32.30 -7.84 23.23
CA LYS A 598 32.88 -7.18 24.40
C LYS A 598 33.91 -6.13 23.96
N ASP A 599 34.01 -5.05 24.74
CA ASP A 599 35.09 -4.05 24.70
C ASP A 599 35.24 -3.17 23.45
N ALA A 600 34.30 -3.19 22.50
CA ALA A 600 34.24 -2.11 21.54
C ALA A 600 33.52 -0.91 22.18
N SER A 601 34.28 -0.02 22.80
CA SER A 601 34.04 1.39 22.50
C SER A 601 34.13 1.51 20.98
N ILE A 602 33.01 1.29 20.29
CA ILE A 602 32.86 1.80 18.93
C ILE A 602 32.97 3.29 19.19
N GLU A 603 34.18 3.81 19.08
CA GLU A 603 34.39 5.20 18.77
C GLU A 603 33.43 5.42 17.62
N VAL A 604 32.33 6.14 17.88
CA VAL A 604 31.31 6.37 16.84
C VAL A 604 31.94 7.08 15.62
N THR A 605 33.16 7.59 15.83
CA THR A 605 34.12 8.17 14.90
C THR A 605 34.98 7.18 14.10
N GLY A 606 35.01 5.88 14.42
CA GLY A 606 35.78 4.84 13.71
C GLY A 606 35.19 4.45 12.35
N SER A 607 35.99 3.80 11.50
CA SER A 607 35.63 3.45 10.11
C SER A 607 34.38 2.56 9.99
N LEU A 608 34.23 1.60 10.91
CA LEU A 608 33.08 0.70 10.98
C LEU A 608 31.80 1.40 11.47
N GLY A 609 31.92 2.28 12.47
CA GLY A 609 30.80 3.08 13.00
C GLY A 609 30.24 4.06 11.96
N GLN A 610 31.13 4.72 11.20
CA GLN A 610 30.73 5.59 10.09
C GLN A 610 30.08 4.79 8.94
N ALA A 611 30.61 3.61 8.59
CA ALA A 611 30.01 2.77 7.55
C ALA A 611 28.58 2.34 7.91
N LEU A 612 28.32 1.97 9.16
CA LEU A 612 26.99 1.59 9.63
C LEU A 612 26.04 2.80 9.66
N TRP A 613 26.50 3.95 10.15
CA TRP A 613 25.72 5.19 10.15
C TRP A 613 25.20 5.52 8.75
N TRP A 614 26.08 5.48 7.75
CA TRP A 614 25.73 5.77 6.37
C TRP A 614 24.82 4.73 5.73
N TRP A 615 25.06 3.46 6.01
CA TRP A 615 24.17 2.39 5.56
C TRP A 615 22.75 2.55 6.13
N ALA A 616 22.64 2.90 7.42
CA ALA A 616 21.35 3.10 8.08
C ALA A 616 20.60 4.33 7.54
N VAL A 617 21.32 5.40 7.18
CA VAL A 617 20.75 6.58 6.51
C VAL A 617 20.33 6.27 5.08
N GLU A 618 21.16 5.55 4.31
CA GLU A 618 20.86 5.17 2.93
C GLU A 618 19.61 4.29 2.80
N ASN A 619 19.39 3.39 3.78
CA ASN A 619 18.33 2.39 3.76
C ASN A 619 17.12 2.70 4.67
N GLY A 620 17.12 3.81 5.39
CA GLY A 620 15.95 4.25 6.16
C GLY A 620 15.79 3.59 7.54
N HIS A 621 16.87 3.11 8.16
CA HIS A 621 16.82 2.37 9.43
C HIS A 621 16.81 3.28 10.68
N GLY A 622 15.64 3.88 10.97
CA GLY A 622 15.46 4.84 12.06
C GLY A 622 15.94 4.38 13.44
N ALA A 623 15.65 3.14 13.85
CA ALA A 623 16.09 2.60 15.15
C ALA A 623 17.62 2.63 15.33
N VAL A 624 18.36 2.31 14.26
CA VAL A 624 19.83 2.28 14.24
C VAL A 624 20.39 3.70 14.31
N ILE A 625 19.80 4.63 13.56
CA ILE A 625 20.17 6.05 13.60
C ILE A 625 19.92 6.65 14.99
N TRP A 626 18.79 6.35 15.61
CA TRP A 626 18.49 6.82 16.97
C TRP A 626 19.52 6.30 17.98
N LEU A 627 19.81 4.99 17.98
CA LEU A 627 20.77 4.37 18.88
C LEU A 627 22.19 4.94 18.70
N LEU A 628 22.64 5.11 17.47
CA LEU A 628 23.97 5.65 17.17
C LEU A 628 24.06 7.13 17.56
N ALA A 629 23.04 7.93 17.26
CA ALA A 629 22.97 9.34 17.64
C ALA A 629 22.96 9.51 19.17
N ASP A 630 22.26 8.63 19.90
CA ASP A 630 22.23 8.64 21.36
C ASP A 630 23.58 8.30 22.00
N LYS A 631 24.34 7.38 21.39
CA LYS A 631 25.71 7.05 21.78
C LYS A 631 26.76 8.10 21.36
N GLY A 632 26.33 9.25 20.84
CA GLY A 632 27.22 10.36 20.48
C GLY A 632 27.76 10.33 19.05
N ALA A 633 27.08 9.66 18.11
CA ALA A 633 27.38 9.84 16.69
C ALA A 633 27.26 11.32 16.31
N ASN A 634 28.26 11.82 15.58
CA ASN A 634 28.12 13.13 14.97
C ASN A 634 27.09 13.05 13.83
N ILE A 635 25.91 13.62 14.09
CA ILE A 635 24.75 13.64 13.18
C ILE A 635 24.99 14.44 11.89
N GLU A 636 26.05 15.26 11.86
CA GLU A 636 26.51 16.06 10.72
C GLU A 636 27.74 15.43 10.04
N THR A 637 28.08 14.18 10.36
CA THR A 637 29.15 13.45 9.66
C THR A 637 28.86 13.47 8.18
N ALA A 638 29.83 13.94 7.39
CA ALA A 638 29.66 14.04 5.96
C ALA A 638 30.48 12.97 5.25
N LYS A 639 29.86 12.25 4.30
CA LYS A 639 30.51 11.23 3.47
C LYS A 639 31.03 11.89 2.23
N ARG A 640 32.32 11.65 1.93
CA ARG A 640 32.89 12.04 0.65
C ARG A 640 32.75 10.87 -0.31
N ASP A 641 32.10 11.11 -1.43
CA ASP A 641 32.16 10.19 -2.55
C ASP A 641 33.57 10.23 -3.16
N GLN A 642 34.21 9.07 -3.29
CA GLN A 642 35.60 8.96 -3.76
C GLN A 642 35.72 9.22 -5.27
N ILE A 643 34.62 9.11 -6.02
CA ILE A 643 34.59 9.25 -7.48
C ILE A 643 34.26 10.70 -7.88
N SER A 644 33.22 11.29 -7.30
CA SER A 644 32.78 12.66 -7.61
C SER A 644 33.39 13.73 -6.72
N GLY A 645 33.98 13.37 -5.57
CA GLY A 645 34.46 14.32 -4.56
C GLY A 645 33.34 15.04 -3.79
N GLN A 646 32.07 14.69 -4.02
CA GLN A 646 30.90 15.31 -3.38
C GLN A 646 30.81 14.96 -1.89
N LYS A 647 30.29 15.90 -1.09
CA LYS A 647 30.22 15.80 0.37
C LYS A 647 28.77 15.71 0.82
N TRP A 648 28.27 14.50 1.01
CA TRP A 648 26.89 14.25 1.39
C TRP A 648 26.69 14.35 2.89
N THR A 649 25.60 14.98 3.33
CA THR A 649 25.18 14.99 4.74
C THR A 649 24.01 14.03 4.99
N PRO A 650 23.85 13.53 6.23
CA PRO A 650 22.93 12.43 6.49
C PRO A 650 21.47 12.83 6.25
N ILE A 651 21.10 14.07 6.62
CA ILE A 651 19.75 14.61 6.40
C ILE A 651 19.45 14.82 4.92
N TRP A 652 20.44 15.26 4.14
CA TRP A 652 20.31 15.44 2.69
C TRP A 652 20.06 14.09 2.00
N LEU A 653 20.84 13.06 2.34
CA LEU A 653 20.69 11.73 1.74
C LEU A 653 19.37 11.07 2.14
N ALA A 654 18.96 11.22 3.41
CA ALA A 654 17.66 10.75 3.87
C ALA A 654 16.50 11.44 3.13
N ALA A 655 16.60 12.76 2.89
CA ALA A 655 15.60 13.51 2.16
C ALA A 655 15.56 13.16 0.67
N LYS A 656 16.72 12.93 0.05
CA LYS A 656 16.86 12.46 -1.33
C LYS A 656 16.29 11.05 -1.54
N ASN A 657 16.32 10.19 -0.52
CA ASN A 657 15.77 8.84 -0.59
C ASN A 657 14.34 8.72 -0.03
N GLY A 658 13.75 9.80 0.48
CA GLY A 658 12.38 9.80 0.98
C GLY A 658 12.20 9.18 2.37
N HIS A 659 13.29 9.02 3.13
CA HIS A 659 13.28 8.37 4.44
C HIS A 659 12.77 9.32 5.53
N GLU A 660 11.45 9.57 5.55
CA GLU A 660 10.80 10.51 6.47
C GLU A 660 11.18 10.27 7.94
N ALA A 661 11.17 9.02 8.40
CA ALA A 661 11.53 8.67 9.77
C ALA A 661 12.98 9.05 10.13
N VAL A 662 13.91 8.86 9.19
CA VAL A 662 15.32 9.23 9.39
C VAL A 662 15.47 10.75 9.39
N VAL A 663 14.81 11.47 8.46
CA VAL A 663 14.81 12.94 8.43
C VAL A 663 14.27 13.49 9.76
N ARG A 664 13.19 12.92 10.29
CA ARG A 664 12.60 13.33 11.58
C ARG A 664 13.58 13.17 12.74
N ILE A 665 14.21 12.00 12.87
CA ILE A 665 15.19 11.72 13.93
C ILE A 665 16.37 12.70 13.84
N LEU A 666 16.88 12.95 12.64
CA LEU A 666 18.00 13.86 12.43
C LEU A 666 17.63 15.31 12.83
N ILE A 667 16.45 15.80 12.43
CA ILE A 667 15.97 17.13 12.81
C ILE A 667 15.79 17.25 14.33
N ASP A 668 15.17 16.26 14.97
CA ASP A 668 14.93 16.28 16.42
C ASP A 668 16.23 16.19 17.23
N LYS A 669 17.29 15.58 16.67
CA LYS A 669 18.64 15.59 17.24
C LYS A 669 19.44 16.86 16.90
N GLY A 670 18.87 17.81 16.17
CA GLY A 670 19.46 19.12 15.89
C GLY A 670 20.22 19.22 14.56
N ALA A 671 19.93 18.36 13.58
CA ALA A 671 20.55 18.46 12.26
C ALA A 671 20.17 19.76 11.53
N ASN A 672 21.11 20.33 10.79
CA ASN A 672 20.91 21.53 10.01
C ASN A 672 20.05 21.25 8.76
N ILE A 673 18.81 21.75 8.78
CA ILE A 673 17.85 21.60 7.68
C ILE A 673 18.23 22.35 6.40
N GLU A 674 19.08 23.39 6.51
CA GLU A 674 19.54 24.23 5.40
C GLU A 674 20.91 23.80 4.86
N VAL A 675 21.35 22.58 5.20
CA VAL A 675 22.62 22.08 4.69
C VAL A 675 22.58 21.99 3.17
N LYS A 676 23.61 22.53 2.52
CA LYS A 676 23.75 22.47 1.08
C LYS A 676 24.77 21.42 0.70
N ASP A 677 24.37 20.54 -0.21
CA ASP A 677 25.24 19.58 -0.87
C ASP A 677 25.04 19.72 -2.38
N ASP A 678 26.12 20.02 -3.09
CA ASP A 678 26.09 20.50 -4.49
C ASP A 678 25.12 21.68 -4.69
N ASP A 679 25.12 22.62 -3.73
CA ASP A 679 24.18 23.75 -3.60
C ASP A 679 22.69 23.38 -3.44
N ARG A 680 22.35 22.10 -3.29
CA ARG A 680 20.97 21.63 -3.08
C ARG A 680 20.67 21.41 -1.60
N THR A 681 19.52 21.90 -1.15
CA THR A 681 19.01 21.64 0.20
C THR A 681 18.24 20.31 0.28
N PRO A 682 18.08 19.72 1.47
CA PRO A 682 17.20 18.56 1.68
C PRO A 682 15.78 18.80 1.12
N LEU A 683 15.26 20.03 1.25
CA LEU A 683 13.95 20.41 0.72
C LEU A 683 13.90 20.34 -0.81
N LEU A 684 14.93 20.87 -1.50
CA LEU A 684 15.05 20.77 -2.97
C LEU A 684 15.04 19.32 -3.43
N CYS A 685 15.84 18.45 -2.80
CA CYS A 685 15.92 17.04 -3.18
C CYS A 685 14.62 16.28 -2.89
N ALA A 686 13.97 16.53 -1.75
CA ALA A 686 12.68 15.92 -1.44
C ALA A 686 11.58 16.38 -2.41
N ALA A 687 11.59 17.65 -2.81
CA ALA A 687 10.66 18.22 -3.78
C ALA A 687 10.92 17.71 -5.22
N GLU A 688 12.17 17.54 -5.62
CA GLU A 688 12.58 16.97 -6.92
C GLU A 688 12.13 15.50 -7.05
N ASN A 689 12.26 14.70 -5.98
CA ASN A 689 11.97 13.26 -5.99
C ASN A 689 10.53 12.89 -5.61
N GLY A 690 9.67 13.86 -5.24
CA GLY A 690 8.25 13.57 -4.99
C GLY A 690 7.89 13.13 -3.58
N TYR A 691 8.78 13.30 -2.60
CA TYR A 691 8.55 12.87 -1.22
C TYR A 691 7.75 13.90 -0.40
N LYS A 692 6.44 13.96 -0.65
CA LYS A 692 5.52 14.91 -0.02
C LYS A 692 5.61 14.95 1.51
N ALA A 693 5.73 13.80 2.17
CA ALA A 693 5.79 13.73 3.62
C ALA A 693 7.08 14.35 4.19
N VAL A 694 8.21 14.12 3.51
CA VAL A 694 9.49 14.76 3.83
C VAL A 694 9.43 16.27 3.58
N VAL A 695 8.86 16.70 2.46
CA VAL A 695 8.70 18.14 2.15
C VAL A 695 7.83 18.83 3.19
N ARG A 696 6.73 18.21 3.61
CA ARG A 696 5.86 18.71 4.69
C ARG A 696 6.65 18.87 5.99
N LEU A 697 7.35 17.82 6.40
CA LEU A 697 8.13 17.81 7.64
C LEU A 697 9.20 18.91 7.65
N LEU A 698 9.95 19.07 6.55
CA LEU A 698 10.97 20.11 6.43
C LEU A 698 10.37 21.51 6.51
N LEU A 699 9.26 21.78 5.81
CA LEU A 699 8.58 23.08 5.84
C LEU A 699 7.97 23.40 7.22
N GLU A 700 7.42 22.39 7.92
CA GLU A 700 6.91 22.54 9.29
C GLU A 700 8.03 22.88 10.29
N LYS A 701 9.24 22.37 10.05
CA LYS A 701 10.43 22.63 10.87
C LYS A 701 11.20 23.89 10.44
N GLY A 702 10.64 24.68 9.52
CA GLY A 702 11.16 26.00 9.15
C GLY A 702 12.16 26.02 8.00
N ALA A 703 12.18 24.99 7.15
CA ALA A 703 13.03 25.00 5.95
C ALA A 703 12.65 26.16 5.01
N ASN A 704 13.66 26.79 4.41
CA ASN A 704 13.47 27.92 3.50
C ASN A 704 12.79 27.46 2.20
N VAL A 705 11.53 27.86 2.02
CA VAL A 705 10.72 27.54 0.84
C VAL A 705 11.32 28.06 -0.47
N GLU A 706 12.13 29.12 -0.40
CA GLU A 706 12.81 29.76 -1.53
C GLU A 706 14.28 29.33 -1.68
N ALA A 707 14.69 28.23 -1.05
CA ALA A 707 16.06 27.74 -1.18
C ALA A 707 16.38 27.39 -2.64
N ALA A 708 17.29 28.15 -3.24
CA ALA A 708 17.75 27.97 -4.61
C ALA A 708 19.06 27.17 -4.70
N ASP A 709 19.16 26.33 -5.73
CA ASP A 709 20.39 25.64 -6.13
C ASP A 709 21.31 26.53 -7.00
N TYR A 710 22.39 25.96 -7.55
CA TYR A 710 23.34 26.69 -8.39
C TYR A 710 22.73 27.24 -9.69
N ASP A 711 21.66 26.62 -10.19
CA ASP A 711 20.89 27.08 -11.35
C ASP A 711 19.80 28.08 -10.94
N MET A 712 19.77 28.52 -9.68
CA MET A 712 18.71 29.33 -9.08
C MET A 712 17.32 28.65 -9.12
N GLN A 713 17.26 27.31 -9.20
CA GLN A 713 15.99 26.59 -9.15
C GLN A 713 15.53 26.40 -7.71
N THR A 714 14.30 26.81 -7.44
CA THR A 714 13.64 26.65 -6.14
C THR A 714 12.93 25.28 -6.05
N PRO A 715 12.48 24.85 -4.85
CA PRO A 715 11.77 23.58 -4.67
C PRO A 715 10.51 23.52 -5.52
N ILE A 716 9.82 24.65 -5.73
CA ILE A 716 8.63 24.72 -6.57
C ILE A 716 8.98 24.48 -8.05
N SER A 717 10.08 25.04 -8.56
CA SER A 717 10.55 24.78 -9.94
C SER A 717 10.92 23.32 -10.16
N ARG A 718 11.63 22.68 -9.21
CA ARG A 718 12.00 21.25 -9.28
C ARG A 718 10.79 20.32 -9.16
N ALA A 719 9.84 20.63 -8.27
CA ALA A 719 8.59 19.89 -8.16
C ALA A 719 7.72 20.05 -9.41
N ALA A 720 7.67 21.25 -9.98
CA ALA A 720 6.91 21.55 -11.19
C ALA A 720 7.46 20.85 -12.43
N ARG A 721 8.79 20.79 -12.55
CA ARG A 721 9.52 20.05 -13.59
C ARG A 721 9.22 18.54 -13.57
N ASN A 722 9.11 17.94 -12.40
CA ASN A 722 8.88 16.50 -12.24
C ASN A 722 7.39 16.13 -12.06
N GLY A 723 6.47 17.09 -12.17
CA GLY A 723 5.03 16.82 -12.14
C GLY A 723 4.44 16.54 -10.76
N HIS A 724 5.13 16.90 -9.67
CA HIS A 724 4.69 16.61 -8.30
C HIS A 724 3.62 17.61 -7.81
N GLU A 725 2.41 17.52 -8.37
CA GLU A 725 1.29 18.46 -8.10
C GLU A 725 1.02 18.66 -6.59
N ALA A 726 1.00 17.57 -5.82
CA ALA A 726 0.72 17.64 -4.39
C ALA A 726 1.80 18.39 -3.59
N ILE A 727 3.04 18.41 -4.10
CA ILE A 727 4.17 19.15 -3.52
C ILE A 727 4.10 20.61 -3.97
N VAL A 728 3.85 20.87 -5.25
CA VAL A 728 3.66 22.23 -5.77
C VAL A 728 2.55 22.95 -4.99
N ARG A 729 1.42 22.28 -4.74
CA ARG A 729 0.32 22.81 -3.93
C ARG A 729 0.77 23.14 -2.51
N LEU A 730 1.47 22.21 -1.86
CA LEU A 730 1.98 22.40 -0.50
C LEU A 730 2.98 23.56 -0.41
N LEU A 731 3.86 23.73 -1.41
CA LEU A 731 4.82 24.82 -1.47
C LEU A 731 4.12 26.17 -1.66
N ILE A 732 3.14 26.27 -2.56
CA ILE A 732 2.32 27.47 -2.74
C ILE A 732 1.58 27.84 -1.45
N ASP A 733 0.98 26.85 -0.77
CA ASP A 733 0.28 27.05 0.51
C ASP A 733 1.24 27.54 1.63
N LYS A 734 2.55 27.27 1.49
CA LYS A 734 3.62 27.74 2.39
C LYS A 734 4.29 29.03 1.90
N GLY A 735 3.74 29.69 0.88
CA GLY A 735 4.18 31.00 0.40
C GLY A 735 5.30 30.95 -0.64
N ALA A 736 5.47 29.84 -1.36
CA ALA A 736 6.42 29.75 -2.45
C ALA A 736 6.10 30.75 -3.58
N ASN A 737 7.11 31.42 -4.12
CA ASN A 737 6.98 32.31 -5.26
C ASN A 737 6.72 31.52 -6.56
N THR A 738 5.52 31.67 -7.13
CA THR A 738 5.14 31.03 -8.40
C THR A 738 5.89 31.59 -9.61
N GLU A 739 6.52 32.76 -9.45
CA GLU A 739 7.31 33.46 -10.47
C GLU A 739 8.82 33.41 -10.17
N ALA A 740 9.28 32.41 -9.40
CA ALA A 740 10.69 32.24 -9.13
C ALA A 740 11.47 32.01 -10.44
N LEU A 741 12.44 32.89 -10.72
CA LEU A 741 13.26 32.82 -11.94
C LEU A 741 14.57 32.09 -11.68
N ASP A 742 14.85 31.13 -12.53
CA ASP A 742 16.15 30.46 -12.55
C ASP A 742 17.21 31.26 -13.35
N ILE A 743 18.42 30.70 -13.49
CA ILE A 743 19.48 31.35 -14.28
C ILE A 743 19.11 31.52 -15.75
N TYR A 744 18.08 30.88 -16.30
CA TYR A 744 17.62 31.04 -17.68
C TYR A 744 16.38 31.94 -17.80
N GLN A 745 15.98 32.59 -16.71
CA GLN A 745 14.72 33.33 -16.57
C GLN A 745 13.48 32.43 -16.80
N GLN A 746 13.55 31.17 -16.39
CA GLN A 746 12.45 30.21 -16.54
C GLN A 746 11.68 30.10 -15.22
N THR A 747 10.36 30.22 -15.29
CA THR A 747 9.43 30.11 -14.15
C THR A 747 9.08 28.64 -13.87
N PRO A 748 8.51 28.28 -12.69
CA PRO A 748 7.93 26.96 -12.45
C PRO A 748 6.94 26.51 -13.53
N LEU A 749 6.11 27.44 -14.05
CA LEU A 749 5.15 27.15 -15.12
C LEU A 749 5.85 26.73 -16.41
N PHE A 750 6.97 27.39 -16.74
CA PHE A 750 7.79 27.03 -17.88
C PHE A 750 8.29 25.58 -17.78
N TRP A 751 8.84 25.18 -16.63
CA TRP A 751 9.34 23.82 -16.42
C TRP A 751 8.22 22.78 -16.50
N ALA A 752 7.04 23.11 -15.95
CA ALA A 752 5.86 22.25 -16.07
C ALA A 752 5.39 22.09 -17.52
N ALA A 753 5.37 23.18 -18.31
CA ALA A 753 4.98 23.16 -19.71
C ALA A 753 5.97 22.40 -20.60
N ARG A 754 7.27 22.60 -20.36
CA ARG A 754 8.34 21.96 -21.13
C ARG A 754 8.37 20.45 -20.95
N ASP A 755 8.07 19.95 -19.76
CA ASP A 755 8.09 18.51 -19.43
C ASP A 755 6.67 17.90 -19.44
N GLY A 756 5.63 18.68 -19.82
CA GLY A 756 4.28 18.18 -20.10
C GLY A 756 3.40 17.91 -18.87
N ASN A 757 3.70 18.52 -17.72
CA ASN A 757 3.03 18.25 -16.45
C ASN A 757 1.70 19.01 -16.31
N GLU A 758 0.66 18.52 -17.00
CA GLU A 758 -0.66 19.15 -17.11
C GLU A 758 -1.30 19.57 -15.78
N ALA A 759 -1.26 18.70 -14.77
CA ALA A 759 -1.86 18.95 -13.46
C ALA A 759 -1.18 20.13 -12.74
N VAL A 760 0.14 20.22 -12.88
CA VAL A 760 0.94 21.33 -12.34
C VAL A 760 0.68 22.61 -13.13
N ILE A 761 0.61 22.56 -14.47
CA ILE A 761 0.29 23.72 -15.31
C ILE A 761 -1.05 24.31 -14.88
N ARG A 762 -2.08 23.47 -14.73
CA ARG A 762 -3.42 23.89 -14.29
C ARG A 762 -3.35 24.58 -12.93
N LEU A 763 -2.68 23.96 -11.97
CA LEU A 763 -2.53 24.48 -10.62
C LEU A 763 -1.81 25.84 -10.59
N LEU A 764 -0.71 25.99 -11.32
CA LEU A 764 0.08 27.23 -11.35
C LEU A 764 -0.70 28.37 -11.99
N VAL A 765 -1.35 28.12 -13.14
CA VAL A 765 -2.18 29.13 -13.84
C VAL A 765 -3.39 29.52 -12.97
N ASP A 766 -4.06 28.55 -12.34
CA ASP A 766 -5.18 28.84 -11.42
C ASP A 766 -4.75 29.64 -10.18
N LYS A 767 -3.45 29.61 -9.83
CA LYS A 767 -2.85 30.40 -8.76
C LYS A 767 -2.25 31.74 -9.22
N GLY A 768 -2.47 32.12 -10.49
CA GLY A 768 -2.10 33.41 -11.02
C GLY A 768 -0.68 33.48 -11.58
N ALA A 769 -0.07 32.35 -11.93
CA ALA A 769 1.20 32.36 -12.64
C ALA A 769 1.06 33.02 -14.03
N ASP A 770 2.06 33.79 -14.45
CA ASP A 770 2.04 34.47 -15.75
C ASP A 770 2.17 33.45 -16.89
N ILE A 771 1.08 33.29 -17.65
CA ILE A 771 0.96 32.28 -18.69
C ILE A 771 1.89 32.55 -19.88
N ASP A 772 2.23 33.81 -20.12
CA ASP A 772 3.07 34.27 -21.24
C ASP A 772 4.47 34.71 -20.77
N ALA A 773 4.89 34.29 -19.57
CA ALA A 773 6.23 34.55 -19.06
C ALA A 773 7.30 34.07 -20.06
N VAL A 774 8.36 34.86 -20.25
CA VAL A 774 9.36 34.61 -21.29
C VAL A 774 10.72 34.20 -20.73
N ASP A 775 11.36 33.20 -21.34
CA ASP A 775 12.75 32.83 -21.02
C ASP A 775 13.77 33.85 -21.58
N ARG A 776 15.07 33.65 -21.30
CA ARG A 776 16.15 34.46 -21.90
C ARG A 776 16.11 34.51 -23.44
N ARG A 777 15.49 33.54 -24.12
CA ARG A 777 15.33 33.49 -25.58
C ARG A 777 13.97 34.07 -26.03
N GLN A 778 13.26 34.76 -25.15
CA GLN A 778 11.94 35.35 -25.39
C GLN A 778 10.85 34.30 -25.69
N ARG A 779 11.01 33.04 -25.28
CA ARG A 779 10.03 31.98 -25.56
C ARG A 779 9.13 31.74 -24.36
N THR A 780 7.85 31.55 -24.63
CA THR A 780 6.78 31.28 -23.66
C THR A 780 6.71 29.79 -23.26
N PRO A 781 6.01 29.43 -22.16
CA PRO A 781 5.69 28.06 -21.81
C PRO A 781 5.01 27.29 -22.95
N LEU A 782 4.09 27.95 -23.68
CA LEU A 782 3.41 27.37 -24.85
C LEU A 782 4.39 26.95 -25.94
N ALA A 783 5.35 27.82 -26.27
CA ALA A 783 6.39 27.55 -27.27
C ALA A 783 7.23 26.30 -26.91
N TRP A 784 7.52 26.10 -25.62
CA TRP A 784 8.27 24.94 -25.15
C TRP A 784 7.45 23.65 -25.06
N ALA A 785 6.19 23.73 -24.63
CA ALA A 785 5.26 22.61 -24.71
C ALA A 785 5.10 22.15 -26.17
N ALA A 786 5.05 23.12 -27.11
CA ALA A 786 4.98 22.84 -28.54
C ALA A 786 6.26 22.19 -29.08
N ALA A 787 7.43 22.71 -28.71
CA ALA A 787 8.73 22.20 -29.13
C ALA A 787 9.03 20.76 -28.67
N ASN A 788 8.43 20.31 -27.55
CA ASN A 788 8.58 18.95 -26.99
C ASN A 788 7.39 18.02 -27.28
N GLY A 789 6.35 18.52 -27.96
CA GLY A 789 5.25 17.68 -28.42
C GLY A 789 4.19 17.36 -27.36
N HIS A 790 4.10 18.15 -26.29
CA HIS A 790 3.11 17.97 -25.24
C HIS A 790 1.76 18.56 -25.63
N ALA A 791 1.06 17.91 -26.58
CA ALA A 791 -0.19 18.41 -27.17
C ALA A 791 -1.27 18.74 -26.12
N THR A 792 -1.38 17.95 -25.04
CA THR A 792 -2.33 18.19 -23.95
C THR A 792 -1.97 19.41 -23.11
N ALA A 793 -0.68 19.63 -22.83
CA ALA A 793 -0.20 20.85 -22.18
C ALA A 793 -0.43 22.09 -23.06
N VAL A 794 -0.20 21.96 -24.38
CA VAL A 794 -0.51 23.02 -25.35
C VAL A 794 -2.01 23.35 -25.34
N ARG A 795 -2.88 22.34 -25.40
CA ARG A 795 -4.35 22.53 -25.28
C ARG A 795 -4.70 23.33 -24.03
N LEU A 796 -4.20 22.88 -22.88
CA LEU A 796 -4.49 23.50 -21.59
C LEU A 796 -4.02 24.96 -21.53
N LEU A 797 -2.83 25.26 -22.06
CA LEU A 797 -2.31 26.62 -22.09
C LEU A 797 -3.14 27.52 -23.01
N VAL A 798 -3.52 27.02 -24.19
CA VAL A 798 -4.39 27.75 -25.13
C VAL A 798 -5.79 27.99 -24.54
N ASP A 799 -6.40 26.96 -23.93
CA ASP A 799 -7.69 27.07 -23.23
C ASP A 799 -7.66 28.11 -22.09
N LYS A 800 -6.48 28.33 -21.51
CA LYS A 800 -6.24 29.32 -20.44
C LYS A 800 -5.83 30.70 -20.96
N GLY A 801 -5.78 30.90 -22.28
CA GLY A 801 -5.55 32.18 -22.92
C GLY A 801 -4.09 32.51 -23.23
N ALA A 802 -3.20 31.52 -23.32
CA ALA A 802 -1.83 31.74 -23.78
C ALA A 802 -1.82 32.27 -25.23
N ASP A 803 -0.89 33.17 -25.54
CA ASP A 803 -0.74 33.70 -26.90
C ASP A 803 -0.21 32.62 -27.86
N ILE A 804 -1.08 32.15 -28.75
CA ILE A 804 -0.79 31.13 -29.78
C ILE A 804 0.31 31.59 -30.74
N GLU A 805 0.42 32.91 -30.96
CA GLU A 805 1.36 33.52 -31.90
C GLU A 805 2.59 34.14 -31.21
N ALA A 806 2.83 33.80 -29.94
CA ALA A 806 3.94 34.33 -29.17
C ALA A 806 5.28 34.12 -29.89
N LEU A 807 6.00 35.22 -30.13
CA LEU A 807 7.24 35.23 -30.88
C LEU A 807 8.47 35.14 -29.98
N GLY A 808 9.26 34.08 -30.17
CA GLY A 808 10.61 34.01 -29.60
C GLY A 808 11.60 34.96 -30.27
N ARG A 809 12.82 35.05 -29.71
CA ARG A 809 13.91 35.91 -30.22
C ARG A 809 14.26 35.61 -31.69
N CYS A 810 13.98 34.39 -32.16
CA CYS A 810 14.29 33.96 -33.52
C CYS A 810 13.10 34.11 -34.48
N VAL A 811 12.03 34.79 -34.05
CA VAL A 811 10.71 34.83 -34.72
C VAL A 811 10.13 33.41 -34.80
N ASP A 812 10.33 32.63 -33.75
CA ASP A 812 9.90 31.24 -33.65
C ASP A 812 8.55 31.12 -32.95
N THR A 813 7.50 30.83 -33.74
CA THR A 813 6.14 30.55 -33.23
C THR A 813 6.03 29.14 -32.65
N PRO A 814 5.07 28.86 -31.76
CA PRO A 814 4.79 27.52 -31.27
C PRO A 814 4.55 26.49 -32.40
N LEU A 815 3.82 26.88 -33.45
CA LEU A 815 3.56 26.01 -34.61
C LEU A 815 4.85 25.64 -35.34
N TRP A 816 5.72 26.63 -35.57
CA TRP A 816 7.02 26.41 -36.18
C TRP A 816 7.89 25.46 -35.36
N LEU A 817 7.94 25.63 -34.03
CA LEU A 817 8.69 24.76 -33.13
C LEU A 817 8.17 23.31 -33.17
N ALA A 818 6.84 23.13 -33.15
CA ALA A 818 6.23 21.81 -33.23
C ALA A 818 6.51 21.12 -34.58
N ALA A 819 6.43 21.86 -35.69
CA ALA A 819 6.71 21.32 -37.02
C ALA A 819 8.18 20.96 -37.21
N ARG A 820 9.09 21.81 -36.70
CA ARG A 820 10.55 21.57 -36.73
C ARG A 820 10.98 20.40 -35.85
N SER A 821 10.23 20.07 -34.80
CA SER A 821 10.49 18.91 -33.93
C SER A 821 9.70 17.65 -34.35
N GLY A 822 8.79 17.75 -35.32
CA GLY A 822 8.07 16.60 -35.87
C GLY A 822 6.83 16.16 -35.06
N HIS A 823 6.28 17.03 -34.23
CA HIS A 823 5.18 16.68 -33.33
C HIS A 823 3.81 16.85 -33.98
N GLU A 824 3.38 15.86 -34.76
CA GLU A 824 2.12 15.89 -35.54
C GLU A 824 0.88 16.27 -34.71
N ALA A 825 0.67 15.64 -33.56
CA ALA A 825 -0.50 15.90 -32.73
C ALA A 825 -0.57 17.36 -32.24
N THR A 826 0.58 17.94 -31.92
CA THR A 826 0.69 19.33 -31.49
C THR A 826 0.52 20.31 -32.64
N VAL A 827 1.09 20.00 -33.82
CA VAL A 827 0.87 20.78 -35.05
C VAL A 827 -0.62 20.81 -35.40
N ARG A 828 -1.30 19.65 -35.32
CA ARG A 828 -2.74 19.54 -35.59
C ARG A 828 -3.53 20.43 -34.66
N LEU A 829 -3.25 20.33 -33.36
CA LEU A 829 -3.93 21.11 -32.35
C LEU A 829 -3.74 22.61 -32.56
N LEU A 830 -2.51 23.07 -32.76
CA LEU A 830 -2.24 24.50 -32.94
C LEU A 830 -2.98 25.06 -34.16
N ILE A 831 -3.02 24.32 -35.27
CA ILE A 831 -3.77 24.73 -36.47
C ILE A 831 -5.28 24.72 -36.22
N ASP A 832 -5.80 23.71 -35.52
CA ASP A 832 -7.22 23.62 -35.18
C ASP A 832 -7.66 24.77 -34.24
N GLU A 833 -6.76 25.25 -33.37
CA GLU A 833 -6.95 26.40 -32.49
C GLU A 833 -6.65 27.76 -33.17
N GLY A 834 -6.34 27.76 -34.48
CA GLY A 834 -6.23 28.99 -35.27
C GLY A 834 -4.83 29.57 -35.43
N ALA A 835 -3.77 28.82 -35.16
CA ALA A 835 -2.39 29.24 -35.44
C ALA A 835 -2.17 29.48 -36.95
N ASP A 836 -1.40 30.51 -37.29
CA ASP A 836 -1.10 30.85 -38.68
C ASP A 836 -0.11 29.85 -39.30
N ILE A 837 -0.63 29.07 -40.27
CA ILE A 837 0.08 28.01 -40.98
C ILE A 837 1.23 28.52 -41.86
N GLU A 838 1.19 29.80 -42.26
CA GLU A 838 2.17 30.44 -43.13
C GLU A 838 3.17 31.32 -42.36
N THR A 839 3.28 31.13 -41.05
CA THR A 839 4.30 31.80 -40.23
C THR A 839 5.71 31.54 -40.76
N VAL A 840 6.60 32.53 -40.67
CA VAL A 840 7.95 32.44 -41.24
C VAL A 840 9.03 32.78 -40.23
N ASP A 841 10.14 32.05 -40.29
CA ASP A 841 11.34 32.40 -39.54
C ASP A 841 12.14 33.54 -40.22
N ARG A 842 13.26 33.93 -39.61
CA ARG A 842 14.18 34.96 -40.15
C ARG A 842 14.75 34.66 -41.56
N PHE A 843 14.62 33.43 -42.04
CA PHE A 843 15.05 32.97 -43.36
C PHE A 843 13.86 32.73 -44.30
N GLN A 844 12.68 33.27 -43.97
CA GLN A 844 11.42 33.07 -44.69
C GLN A 844 10.97 31.60 -44.76
N ARG A 845 11.38 30.75 -43.81
CA ARG A 845 10.98 29.33 -43.82
C ARG A 845 9.68 29.14 -43.06
N THR A 846 8.70 28.56 -43.74
CA THR A 846 7.41 28.12 -43.19
C THR A 846 7.52 26.83 -42.38
N PRO A 847 6.54 26.48 -41.53
CA PRO A 847 6.45 25.18 -40.88
C PRO A 847 6.59 24.00 -41.86
N LEU A 848 6.01 24.11 -43.07
CA LEU A 848 6.10 23.09 -44.11
C LEU A 848 7.53 22.90 -44.62
N LEU A 849 8.27 24.00 -44.82
CA LEU A 849 9.68 23.94 -45.21
C LEU A 849 10.54 23.21 -44.17
N TRP A 850 10.31 23.47 -42.88
CA TRP A 850 11.02 22.76 -41.80
C TRP A 850 10.63 21.29 -41.70
N ALA A 851 9.34 20.97 -41.80
CA ALA A 851 8.87 19.58 -41.79
C ALA A 851 9.44 18.78 -42.97
N ALA A 852 9.51 19.37 -44.17
CA ALA A 852 10.09 18.75 -45.35
C ALA A 852 11.61 18.60 -45.25
N LYS A 853 12.31 19.60 -44.71
CA LYS A 853 13.76 19.56 -44.46
C LYS A 853 14.17 18.49 -43.45
N MET A 854 13.35 18.23 -42.43
CA MET A 854 13.61 17.21 -41.40
C MET A 854 13.01 15.84 -41.76
N GLY A 855 12.17 15.76 -42.79
CA GLY A 855 11.58 14.51 -43.27
C GLY A 855 10.41 14.00 -42.43
N PHE A 856 9.72 14.88 -41.69
CA PHE A 856 8.56 14.50 -40.87
C PHE A 856 7.32 14.33 -41.74
N GLU A 857 7.21 13.19 -42.41
CA GLU A 857 6.15 12.87 -43.37
C GLU A 857 4.74 13.18 -42.85
N ALA A 858 4.42 12.77 -41.62
CA ALA A 858 3.08 12.97 -41.06
C ALA A 858 2.74 14.45 -40.85
N VAL A 859 3.73 15.26 -40.44
CA VAL A 859 3.60 16.71 -40.33
C VAL A 859 3.48 17.36 -41.70
N VAL A 860 4.29 16.94 -42.68
CA VAL A 860 4.19 17.42 -44.08
C VAL A 860 2.79 17.15 -44.62
N ARG A 861 2.26 15.93 -44.45
CA ARG A 861 0.91 15.53 -44.87
C ARG A 861 -0.14 16.40 -44.23
N LEU A 862 -0.08 16.54 -42.91
CA LEU A 862 -1.01 17.35 -42.15
C LEU A 862 -1.03 18.81 -42.60
N LEU A 863 0.14 19.44 -42.74
CA LEU A 863 0.24 20.84 -43.15
C LEU A 863 -0.33 21.04 -44.56
N VAL A 864 0.01 20.15 -45.51
CA VAL A 864 -0.51 20.22 -46.88
C VAL A 864 -2.02 19.99 -46.92
N ASP A 865 -2.54 19.01 -46.16
CA ASP A 865 -3.97 18.74 -46.08
C ASP A 865 -4.75 19.89 -45.42
N LYS A 866 -4.10 20.68 -44.55
CA LYS A 866 -4.64 21.89 -43.93
C LYS A 866 -4.45 23.15 -44.77
N GLY A 867 -3.92 23.03 -45.98
CA GLY A 867 -3.84 24.13 -46.95
C GLY A 867 -2.55 24.94 -46.91
N ALA A 868 -1.47 24.43 -46.30
CA ALA A 868 -0.15 25.08 -46.38
C ALA A 868 0.30 25.21 -47.85
N ASN A 869 0.94 26.32 -48.17
CA ASN A 869 1.45 26.59 -49.50
C ASN A 869 2.59 25.61 -49.86
N ILE A 870 2.28 24.63 -50.71
CA ILE A 870 3.22 23.60 -51.19
C ILE A 870 4.44 24.22 -51.91
N GLU A 871 4.27 25.41 -52.50
CA GLU A 871 5.30 26.14 -53.24
C GLU A 871 5.90 27.31 -52.43
N ALA A 872 5.74 27.30 -51.10
CA ALA A 872 6.41 28.28 -50.23
C ALA A 872 7.93 28.23 -50.44
N VAL A 873 8.58 29.38 -50.42
CA VAL A 873 10.02 29.50 -50.68
C VAL A 873 10.73 30.21 -49.54
N ASP A 874 11.93 29.75 -49.22
CA ASP A 874 12.82 30.46 -48.31
C ASP A 874 13.64 31.54 -49.04
N VAL A 875 14.54 32.23 -48.31
CA VAL A 875 15.43 33.27 -48.88
C VAL A 875 16.30 32.77 -50.06
N ASP A 876 16.58 31.47 -50.14
CA ASP A 876 17.35 30.84 -51.22
C ASP A 876 16.43 30.32 -52.34
N LYS A 877 15.14 30.69 -52.33
CA LYS A 877 14.09 30.17 -53.23
C LYS A 877 13.86 28.67 -53.15
N ARG A 878 14.23 28.01 -52.05
CA ARG A 878 14.04 26.56 -51.92
C ARG A 878 12.62 26.24 -51.49
N THR A 879 11.95 25.39 -52.27
CA THR A 879 10.63 24.83 -51.94
C THR A 879 10.74 23.66 -50.96
N PRO A 880 9.64 23.22 -50.32
CA PRO A 880 9.61 22.00 -49.51
C PRO A 880 10.15 20.79 -50.26
N LEU A 881 9.86 20.66 -51.55
CA LEU A 881 10.34 19.55 -52.38
C LEU A 881 11.86 19.59 -52.56
N VAL A 882 12.44 20.77 -52.80
CA VAL A 882 13.90 20.95 -52.88
C VAL A 882 14.58 20.56 -51.56
N TRP A 883 14.02 21.00 -50.42
CA TRP A 883 14.54 20.62 -49.10
C TRP A 883 14.44 19.11 -48.82
N ALA A 884 13.31 18.48 -49.15
CA ALA A 884 13.13 17.04 -48.99
C ALA A 884 14.11 16.25 -49.87
N ALA A 885 14.35 16.69 -51.11
CA ALA A 885 15.29 16.06 -52.02
C ALA A 885 16.76 16.24 -51.59
N ALA A 886 17.15 17.44 -51.15
CA ALA A 886 18.49 17.74 -50.67
C ALA A 886 18.88 16.98 -49.38
N ASN A 887 17.91 16.49 -48.61
CA ASN A 887 18.13 15.68 -47.40
C ASN A 887 17.72 14.20 -47.58
N GLY A 888 17.26 13.82 -48.77
CA GLY A 888 16.96 12.41 -49.10
C GLY A 888 15.66 11.88 -48.48
N HIS A 889 14.72 12.72 -48.11
CA HIS A 889 13.46 12.33 -47.47
C HIS A 889 12.42 11.83 -48.48
N VAL A 890 12.61 10.58 -48.92
CA VAL A 890 11.83 9.95 -50.01
C VAL A 890 10.32 10.00 -49.82
N THR A 891 9.82 9.76 -48.61
CA THR A 891 8.38 9.74 -48.36
C THR A 891 7.76 11.14 -48.47
N ALA A 892 8.45 12.16 -47.95
CA ALA A 892 8.07 13.56 -48.13
C ALA A 892 8.11 13.96 -49.62
N ILE A 893 9.11 13.51 -50.39
CA ILE A 893 9.18 13.73 -51.84
C ILE A 893 7.96 13.15 -52.55
N ARG A 894 7.63 11.87 -52.29
CA ARG A 894 6.46 11.20 -52.90
C ARG A 894 5.19 11.98 -52.61
N LEU A 895 4.97 12.28 -51.33
CA LEU A 895 3.79 12.99 -50.86
C LEU A 895 3.64 14.37 -51.47
N LEU A 896 4.70 15.18 -51.50
CA LEU A 896 4.68 16.53 -52.06
C LEU A 896 4.38 16.50 -53.56
N VAL A 897 5.03 15.61 -54.32
CA VAL A 897 4.77 15.45 -55.76
C VAL A 897 3.35 14.94 -56.03
N ASP A 898 2.87 13.97 -55.24
CA ASP A 898 1.49 13.46 -55.35
C ASP A 898 0.43 14.53 -55.03
N LYS A 899 0.78 15.54 -54.22
CA LYS A 899 -0.05 16.70 -53.90
C LYS A 899 0.13 17.87 -54.86
N GLY A 900 0.90 17.69 -55.93
CA GLY A 900 1.04 18.67 -57.01
C GLY A 900 2.21 19.64 -56.87
N ALA A 901 3.21 19.34 -56.03
CA ALA A 901 4.44 20.14 -55.98
C ALA A 901 5.15 20.15 -57.34
N ASN A 902 5.68 21.29 -57.74
CA ASN A 902 6.44 21.43 -58.98
C ASN A 902 7.76 20.64 -58.90
N ILE A 903 7.82 19.51 -59.61
CA ILE A 903 8.99 18.64 -59.64
C ILE A 903 10.24 19.31 -60.22
N GLU A 904 10.05 20.36 -61.02
CA GLU A 904 11.11 21.18 -61.63
C GLU A 904 11.30 22.53 -60.91
N ALA A 905 10.86 22.66 -59.66
CA ALA A 905 11.12 23.85 -58.86
C ALA A 905 12.63 24.13 -58.75
N VAL A 906 13.03 25.39 -58.88
CA VAL A 906 14.45 25.77 -58.87
C VAL A 906 14.78 26.70 -57.71
N ASP A 907 15.89 26.43 -57.03
CA ASP A 907 16.43 27.34 -56.02
C ASP A 907 17.21 28.52 -56.65
N TYR A 908 17.80 29.40 -55.83
CA TYR A 908 18.61 30.53 -56.31
C TYR A 908 19.82 30.07 -57.15
N GLY A 909 20.33 28.86 -56.91
CA GLY A 909 21.36 28.19 -57.70
C GLY A 909 20.84 27.55 -58.99
N LYS A 910 19.56 27.74 -59.32
CA LYS A 910 18.82 27.04 -60.38
C LYS A 910 18.83 25.52 -60.21
N GLN A 911 19.11 25.00 -59.01
CA GLN A 911 19.14 23.56 -58.80
C GLN A 911 17.71 23.03 -58.65
N THR A 912 17.38 21.98 -59.42
CA THR A 912 16.13 21.22 -59.27
C THR A 912 16.25 20.20 -58.14
N PRO A 913 15.14 19.64 -57.62
CA PRO A 913 15.18 18.58 -56.61
C PRO A 913 16.06 17.40 -57.01
N LEU A 914 16.05 17.01 -58.30
CA LEU A 914 16.88 15.91 -58.81
C LEU A 914 18.37 16.24 -58.74
N VAL A 915 18.76 17.47 -59.11
CA VAL A 915 20.14 17.95 -59.03
C VAL A 915 20.61 17.95 -57.57
N CYS A 916 19.81 18.45 -56.64
CA CYS A 916 20.15 18.45 -55.21
C CYS A 916 20.31 17.02 -54.65
N ALA A 917 19.39 16.10 -54.98
CA ALA A 917 19.45 14.71 -54.52
C ALA A 917 20.69 13.97 -55.07
N ALA A 918 21.03 14.20 -56.34
CA ALA A 918 22.22 13.62 -56.96
C ALA A 918 23.52 14.20 -56.38
N GLU A 919 23.56 15.51 -56.11
CA GLU A 919 24.72 16.16 -55.50
C GLU A 919 25.01 15.64 -54.08
N LYS A 920 23.96 15.32 -53.32
CA LYS A 920 24.06 14.83 -51.93
C LYS A 920 24.14 13.31 -51.81
N GLY A 921 24.01 12.58 -52.92
CA GLY A 921 24.18 11.13 -52.94
C GLY A 921 22.95 10.34 -52.49
N HIS A 922 21.76 10.92 -52.56
CA HIS A 922 20.52 10.28 -52.10
C HIS A 922 19.92 9.36 -53.18
N ILE A 923 20.48 8.15 -53.31
CA ILE A 923 20.12 7.15 -54.35
C ILE A 923 18.60 6.98 -54.49
N THR A 924 17.90 6.75 -53.38
CA THR A 924 16.47 6.45 -53.39
C THR A 924 15.63 7.67 -53.76
N ALA A 925 16.06 8.88 -53.36
CA ALA A 925 15.39 10.12 -53.74
C ALA A 925 15.55 10.39 -55.24
N VAL A 926 16.76 10.18 -55.79
CA VAL A 926 17.02 10.28 -57.23
C VAL A 926 16.09 9.34 -58.02
N ARG A 927 16.01 8.07 -57.62
CA ARG A 927 15.13 7.09 -58.27
C ARG A 927 13.67 7.54 -58.28
N VAL A 928 13.15 7.95 -57.12
CA VAL A 928 11.75 8.38 -57.02
C VAL A 928 11.46 9.63 -57.84
N LEU A 929 12.38 10.58 -57.89
CA LEU A 929 12.20 11.78 -58.72
C LEU A 929 12.17 11.43 -60.21
N ILE A 930 13.04 10.53 -60.68
CA ILE A 930 13.03 10.02 -62.06
C ILE A 930 11.71 9.26 -62.34
N ASP A 931 11.30 8.36 -61.46
CA ASP A 931 10.02 7.62 -61.57
C ASP A 931 8.81 8.55 -61.67
N LYS A 932 8.90 9.75 -61.06
CA LYS A 932 7.87 10.78 -61.08
C LYS A 932 7.99 11.77 -62.25
N GLY A 933 8.92 11.54 -63.16
CA GLY A 933 9.08 12.31 -64.40
C GLY A 933 9.97 13.56 -64.27
N ALA A 934 10.88 13.60 -63.29
CA ALA A 934 11.87 14.67 -63.22
C ALA A 934 12.78 14.66 -64.46
N ASN A 935 13.12 15.84 -64.98
CA ASN A 935 14.01 15.96 -66.12
C ASN A 935 15.43 15.48 -65.76
N ILE A 936 15.85 14.35 -66.34
CA ILE A 936 17.17 13.73 -66.12
C ILE A 936 18.32 14.68 -66.51
N GLU A 937 18.08 15.57 -67.47
CA GLU A 937 19.03 16.58 -67.95
C GLU A 937 18.83 17.96 -67.29
N ALA A 938 18.10 18.03 -66.16
CA ALA A 938 17.93 19.27 -65.43
C ALA A 938 19.29 19.87 -65.04
N SER A 939 19.46 21.17 -65.27
CA SER A 939 20.75 21.84 -65.06
C SER A 939 20.60 23.15 -64.28
N GLY A 940 21.51 23.37 -63.33
CA GLY A 940 21.57 24.60 -62.54
C GLY A 940 22.46 25.70 -63.14
N TYR A 941 22.82 26.71 -62.36
CA TYR A 941 23.88 27.66 -62.74
C TYR A 941 25.20 26.91 -62.93
N LEU A 942 25.92 27.16 -64.04
CA LEU A 942 27.09 26.41 -64.55
C LEU A 942 26.76 25.06 -65.21
N GLU A 943 25.49 24.84 -65.56
CA GLU A 943 24.97 23.65 -66.24
C GLU A 943 25.36 22.28 -65.63
N PRO A 944 25.40 22.07 -64.30
CA PRO A 944 25.63 20.72 -63.76
C PRO A 944 24.43 19.83 -63.98
N THR A 945 24.58 18.83 -64.85
CA THR A 945 23.66 17.69 -64.92
C THR A 945 23.79 16.84 -63.65
N PRO A 946 22.73 16.12 -63.23
CA PRO A 946 22.77 15.20 -62.09
C PRO A 946 23.89 14.17 -62.24
N LEU A 947 24.13 13.69 -63.46
CA LEU A 947 25.17 12.71 -63.78
C LEU A 947 26.57 13.27 -63.47
N ARG A 948 26.83 14.52 -63.85
CA ARG A 948 28.12 15.17 -63.59
C ARG A 948 28.41 15.32 -62.10
N LEU A 949 27.42 15.73 -61.31
CA LEU A 949 27.58 15.88 -59.86
C LEU A 949 27.78 14.53 -59.17
N ALA A 950 27.02 13.51 -59.57
CA ALA A 950 27.19 12.15 -59.07
C ALA A 950 28.58 11.57 -59.42
N ALA A 951 29.06 11.81 -60.64
CA ALA A 951 30.38 11.37 -61.08
C ALA A 951 31.52 12.12 -60.36
N ARG A 952 31.36 13.44 -60.17
CA ARG A 952 32.30 14.27 -59.42
C ARG A 952 32.43 13.83 -57.97
N ASN A 953 31.35 13.39 -57.34
CA ASN A 953 31.33 12.98 -55.93
C ASN A 953 31.53 11.46 -55.71
N GLY A 954 31.63 10.68 -56.79
CA GLY A 954 31.93 9.25 -56.71
C GLY A 954 30.73 8.34 -56.44
N TYR A 955 29.49 8.80 -56.66
CA TYR A 955 28.27 8.04 -56.36
C TYR A 955 27.94 7.03 -57.46
N GLU A 956 28.67 5.92 -57.51
CA GLU A 956 28.55 4.87 -58.53
C GLU A 956 27.11 4.41 -58.80
N VAL A 957 26.30 4.19 -57.76
CA VAL A 957 24.93 3.70 -57.93
C VAL A 957 24.02 4.75 -58.58
N ILE A 958 24.22 6.04 -58.27
CA ILE A 958 23.47 7.13 -58.93
C ILE A 958 23.94 7.30 -60.37
N VAL A 959 25.25 7.23 -60.62
CA VAL A 959 25.80 7.27 -61.98
C VAL A 959 25.21 6.14 -62.83
N ARG A 960 25.16 4.92 -62.29
CA ARG A 960 24.56 3.76 -62.96
C ARG A 960 23.10 4.00 -63.29
N LEU A 961 22.33 4.41 -62.29
CA LEU A 961 20.90 4.70 -62.45
C LEU A 961 20.65 5.76 -63.53
N LEU A 962 21.34 6.90 -63.47
CA LEU A 962 21.16 7.98 -64.44
C LEU A 962 21.53 7.56 -65.86
N VAL A 963 22.64 6.84 -66.05
CA VAL A 963 23.06 6.34 -67.36
C VAL A 963 22.08 5.29 -67.90
N ASP A 964 21.60 4.39 -67.04
CA ASP A 964 20.61 3.37 -67.43
C ASP A 964 19.27 3.99 -67.85
N GLU A 965 18.89 5.12 -67.25
CA GLU A 965 17.70 5.92 -67.60
C GLU A 965 17.94 6.91 -68.75
N GLY A 966 19.12 6.86 -69.39
CA GLY A 966 19.40 7.60 -70.63
C GLY A 966 20.03 8.97 -70.47
N ALA A 967 20.66 9.28 -69.33
CA ALA A 967 21.42 10.52 -69.15
C ALA A 967 22.59 10.63 -70.15
N ASP A 968 22.86 11.83 -70.66
CA ASP A 968 23.97 12.08 -71.59
C ASP A 968 25.33 11.87 -70.91
N ILE A 969 25.97 10.74 -71.24
CA ILE A 969 27.27 10.34 -70.69
C ILE A 969 28.41 11.30 -71.08
N GLU A 970 28.23 12.09 -72.13
CA GLU A 970 29.21 13.05 -72.64
C GLU A 970 28.87 14.51 -72.29
N ALA A 971 27.90 14.75 -71.40
CA ALA A 971 27.48 16.09 -71.00
C ALA A 971 28.66 16.94 -70.51
N ILE A 972 28.89 18.08 -71.15
CA ILE A 972 30.04 18.97 -70.87
C ILE A 972 29.68 20.15 -69.97
N ASP A 973 30.68 20.67 -69.25
CA ASP A 973 30.60 21.94 -68.53
C ASP A 973 31.24 23.11 -69.31
N ASP A 974 31.24 24.32 -68.73
CA ASP A 974 31.87 25.52 -69.30
C ASP A 974 33.38 25.35 -69.62
N PHE A 975 34.03 24.33 -69.04
CA PHE A 975 35.42 23.97 -69.28
C PHE A 975 35.56 22.73 -70.18
N GLN A 976 34.49 22.31 -70.84
CA GLN A 976 34.40 21.11 -71.68
C GLN A 976 34.72 19.82 -70.90
N ARG A 977 34.44 19.76 -69.60
CA ARG A 977 34.67 18.55 -68.79
C ARG A 977 33.43 17.67 -68.78
N THR A 978 33.62 16.42 -69.21
CA THR A 978 32.63 15.33 -69.14
C THR A 978 32.56 14.73 -67.73
N PRO A 979 31.53 13.91 -67.39
CA PRO A 979 31.47 13.18 -66.14
C PRO A 979 32.70 12.29 -65.88
N LEU A 980 33.25 11.68 -66.95
CA LEU A 980 34.47 10.86 -66.88
C LEU A 980 35.69 11.67 -66.45
N LEU A 981 35.87 12.88 -66.98
CA LEU A 981 36.95 13.79 -66.61
C LEU A 981 36.88 14.17 -65.12
N TRP A 982 35.68 14.40 -64.59
CA TRP A 982 35.48 14.68 -63.17
C TRP A 982 35.75 13.47 -62.27
N ALA A 983 35.24 12.29 -62.63
CA ALA A 983 35.48 11.06 -61.88
C ALA A 983 36.97 10.69 -61.86
N ALA A 984 37.67 10.87 -62.97
CA ALA A 984 39.11 10.60 -63.07
C ALA A 984 39.94 11.59 -62.27
N ARG A 985 39.60 12.88 -62.31
CA ARG A 985 40.26 13.93 -61.51
C ARG A 985 40.16 13.68 -60.01
N ASN A 986 39.01 13.19 -59.54
CA ASN A 986 38.77 12.98 -58.11
C ASN A 986 39.07 11.56 -57.63
N GLY A 987 39.57 10.69 -58.52
CA GLY A 987 40.06 9.36 -58.13
C GLY A 987 38.99 8.30 -57.93
N HIS A 988 37.78 8.50 -58.46
CA HIS A 988 36.65 7.59 -58.28
C HIS A 988 36.71 6.38 -59.23
N GLU A 989 37.59 5.43 -58.95
CA GLU A 989 37.86 4.24 -59.78
C GLU A 989 36.60 3.49 -60.23
N ALA A 990 35.66 3.23 -59.33
CA ALA A 990 34.45 2.47 -59.66
C ALA A 990 33.53 3.23 -60.64
N VAL A 991 33.41 4.56 -60.48
CA VAL A 991 32.68 5.43 -61.41
C VAL A 991 33.38 5.50 -62.75
N VAL A 992 34.72 5.64 -62.77
CA VAL A 992 35.51 5.64 -64.02
C VAL A 992 35.31 4.33 -64.76
N ARG A 993 35.38 3.18 -64.08
CA ARG A 993 35.13 1.86 -64.67
C ARG A 993 33.74 1.80 -65.28
N LEU A 994 32.73 2.18 -64.52
CA LEU A 994 31.34 2.15 -64.95
C LEU A 994 31.10 3.02 -66.19
N LEU A 995 31.58 4.27 -66.20
CA LEU A 995 31.40 5.17 -67.33
C LEU A 995 32.10 4.65 -68.60
N VAL A 996 33.34 4.16 -68.48
CA VAL A 996 34.06 3.56 -69.61
C VAL A 996 33.36 2.30 -70.11
N ASP A 997 32.89 1.43 -69.23
CA ASP A 997 32.14 0.21 -69.60
C ASP A 997 30.79 0.54 -70.27
N LYS A 998 30.20 1.70 -69.96
CA LYS A 998 28.98 2.23 -70.59
C LYS A 998 29.25 3.05 -71.86
N GLY A 999 30.49 3.13 -72.31
CA GLY A 999 30.86 3.73 -73.60
C GLY A 999 31.30 5.20 -73.54
N ALA A 1000 31.62 5.74 -72.36
CA ALA A 1000 32.20 7.08 -72.27
C ALA A 1000 33.53 7.18 -73.03
N ASN A 1001 33.76 8.31 -73.70
CA ASN A 1001 34.96 8.55 -74.48
C ASN A 1001 36.19 8.65 -73.56
N ILE A 1002 37.01 7.59 -73.54
CA ILE A 1002 38.23 7.50 -72.73
C ILE A 1002 39.27 8.59 -73.07
N GLU A 1003 39.19 9.16 -74.27
CA GLU A 1003 40.06 10.24 -74.78
C GLU A 1003 39.36 11.61 -74.78
N ALA A 1004 38.24 11.78 -74.06
CA ALA A 1004 37.57 13.07 -73.93
C ALA A 1004 38.53 14.15 -73.42
N VAL A 1005 38.50 15.34 -74.00
CA VAL A 1005 39.42 16.43 -73.62
C VAL A 1005 38.67 17.65 -73.11
N ASN A 1006 39.18 18.23 -72.03
CA ASN A 1006 38.69 19.51 -71.54
C ASN A 1006 39.27 20.70 -72.34
N ARG A 1007 38.91 21.93 -71.98
CA ARG A 1007 39.41 23.17 -72.61
C ARG A 1007 40.94 23.29 -72.63
N TYR A 1008 41.64 22.64 -71.71
CA TYR A 1008 43.11 22.59 -71.62
C TYR A 1008 43.72 21.39 -72.36
N LYS A 1009 42.94 20.67 -73.17
CA LYS A 1009 43.33 19.42 -73.84
C LYS A 1009 43.76 18.31 -72.88
N GLN A 1010 43.30 18.33 -71.63
CA GLN A 1010 43.59 17.28 -70.66
C GLN A 1010 42.60 16.12 -70.83
N THR A 1011 43.12 14.90 -70.97
CA THR A 1011 42.37 13.64 -70.97
C THR A 1011 42.10 13.14 -69.54
N PRO A 1012 41.17 12.18 -69.32
CA PRO A 1012 40.93 11.58 -68.00
C PRO A 1012 42.21 11.00 -67.39
N LEU A 1013 43.05 10.37 -68.21
CA LEU A 1013 44.34 9.83 -67.78
C LEU A 1013 45.28 10.94 -67.29
N SER A 1014 45.38 12.06 -68.02
CA SER A 1014 46.22 13.18 -67.62
C SER A 1014 45.74 13.86 -66.33
N MET A 1015 44.43 13.92 -66.10
CA MET A 1015 43.84 14.47 -64.86
C MET A 1015 44.09 13.54 -63.67
N ALA A 1016 43.84 12.23 -63.82
CA ALA A 1016 44.12 11.24 -62.77
C ALA A 1016 45.61 11.16 -62.43
N ALA A 1017 46.49 11.28 -63.43
CA ALA A 1017 47.93 11.29 -63.23
C ALA A 1017 48.43 12.57 -62.52
N SER A 1018 47.83 13.72 -62.85
CA SER A 1018 48.16 15.01 -62.20
C SER A 1018 47.78 15.07 -60.72
N GLU A 1019 46.74 14.33 -60.31
CA GLU A 1019 46.24 14.31 -58.93
C GLU A 1019 46.70 13.04 -58.17
N GLY A 1020 47.47 12.16 -58.82
CA GLY A 1020 48.13 11.03 -58.18
C GLY A 1020 47.27 9.77 -57.97
N HIS A 1021 46.14 9.65 -58.69
CA HIS A 1021 45.20 8.54 -58.51
C HIS A 1021 45.65 7.25 -59.20
N GLN A 1022 46.61 6.53 -58.61
CA GLN A 1022 47.25 5.34 -59.19
C GLN A 1022 46.27 4.27 -59.69
N ALA A 1023 45.19 3.99 -58.95
CA ALA A 1023 44.24 2.94 -59.33
C ALA A 1023 43.41 3.33 -60.56
N VAL A 1024 42.99 4.60 -60.65
CA VAL A 1024 42.33 5.17 -61.83
C VAL A 1024 43.28 5.19 -63.04
N VAL A 1025 44.54 5.59 -62.83
CA VAL A 1025 45.56 5.58 -63.90
C VAL A 1025 45.75 4.16 -64.43
N ARG A 1026 45.90 3.17 -63.54
CA ARG A 1026 46.00 1.75 -63.94
C ARG A 1026 44.80 1.32 -64.77
N LEU A 1027 43.59 1.57 -64.27
CA LEU A 1027 42.35 1.22 -64.93
C LEU A 1027 42.23 1.85 -66.34
N LEU A 1028 42.54 3.14 -66.48
CA LEU A 1028 42.47 3.83 -67.78
C LEU A 1028 43.52 3.29 -68.75
N VAL A 1029 44.74 3.01 -68.29
CA VAL A 1029 45.79 2.39 -69.11
C VAL A 1029 45.40 0.98 -69.55
N ASP A 1030 44.86 0.16 -68.64
CA ASP A 1030 44.37 -1.19 -68.95
C ASP A 1030 43.21 -1.18 -69.96
N LYS A 1031 42.42 -0.11 -69.97
CA LYS A 1031 41.33 0.14 -70.94
C LYS A 1031 41.79 0.81 -72.24
N GLY A 1032 43.09 1.04 -72.41
CA GLY A 1032 43.68 1.52 -73.66
C GLY A 1032 43.81 3.04 -73.80
N ALA A 1033 43.80 3.80 -72.70
CA ALA A 1033 44.01 5.24 -72.75
C ALA A 1033 45.42 5.62 -73.27
N ASN A 1034 45.51 6.68 -74.06
CA ASN A 1034 46.76 7.15 -74.66
C ASN A 1034 47.70 7.78 -73.60
N ILE A 1035 48.74 7.04 -73.22
CA ILE A 1035 49.76 7.47 -72.25
C ILE A 1035 50.62 8.64 -72.71
N GLU A 1036 50.67 8.92 -74.02
CA GLU A 1036 51.43 10.01 -74.64
C GLU A 1036 50.57 11.23 -75.00
N ALA A 1037 49.31 11.28 -74.57
CA ALA A 1037 48.42 12.40 -74.83
C ALA A 1037 49.00 13.73 -74.30
N LEU A 1038 49.05 14.75 -75.16
CA LEU A 1038 49.60 16.06 -74.82
C LEU A 1038 48.50 17.06 -74.48
N ASP A 1039 48.63 17.69 -73.30
CA ASP A 1039 47.77 18.82 -72.94
C ASP A 1039 48.16 20.11 -73.71
N ARG A 1040 47.44 21.21 -73.45
CA ARG A 1040 47.68 22.53 -74.08
C ARG A 1040 49.11 23.05 -73.84
N TYR A 1041 49.79 22.60 -72.80
CA TYR A 1041 51.15 22.98 -72.44
C TYR A 1041 52.20 21.94 -72.89
N ARG A 1042 51.82 21.01 -73.75
CA ARG A 1042 52.65 19.91 -74.25
C ARG A 1042 53.19 18.99 -73.13
N ARG A 1043 52.40 18.80 -72.08
CA ARG A 1043 52.72 17.90 -70.96
C ARG A 1043 52.01 16.56 -71.16
N THR A 1044 52.75 15.45 -70.97
CA THR A 1044 52.20 14.09 -70.92
C THR A 1044 51.67 13.76 -69.51
N PRO A 1045 50.77 12.76 -69.35
CA PRO A 1045 50.39 12.22 -68.05
C PRO A 1045 51.58 11.91 -67.13
N LEU A 1046 52.65 11.34 -67.68
CA LEU A 1046 53.89 11.05 -66.94
C LEU A 1046 54.55 12.33 -66.38
N SER A 1047 54.65 13.38 -67.20
CA SER A 1047 55.22 14.66 -66.77
C SER A 1047 54.37 15.36 -65.71
N LEU A 1048 53.04 15.21 -65.77
CA LEU A 1048 52.11 15.74 -64.77
C LEU A 1048 52.26 14.99 -63.43
N ALA A 1049 52.31 13.66 -63.45
CA ALA A 1049 52.54 12.85 -62.26
C ALA A 1049 53.91 13.13 -61.62
N ALA A 1050 54.95 13.31 -62.43
CA ALA A 1050 56.28 13.68 -61.95
C ALA A 1050 56.30 15.08 -61.30
N ARG A 1051 55.62 16.06 -61.91
CA ARG A 1051 55.47 17.41 -61.34
C ARG A 1051 54.70 17.41 -60.04
N GLY A 1052 53.69 16.55 -59.91
CA GLY A 1052 52.91 16.36 -58.67
C GLY A 1052 53.62 15.55 -57.59
N GLY A 1053 54.79 14.96 -57.88
CA GLY A 1053 55.53 14.11 -56.93
C GLY A 1053 54.91 12.72 -56.72
N HIS A 1054 54.06 12.24 -57.64
CA HIS A 1054 53.33 10.99 -57.49
C HIS A 1054 54.15 9.78 -57.98
N GLU A 1055 55.13 9.36 -57.18
CA GLU A 1055 56.11 8.33 -57.54
C GLU A 1055 55.47 7.00 -58.00
N ALA A 1056 54.44 6.52 -57.31
CA ALA A 1056 53.76 5.28 -57.67
C ALA A 1056 53.06 5.35 -59.05
N VAL A 1057 52.53 6.53 -59.42
CA VAL A 1057 51.94 6.78 -60.73
C VAL A 1057 53.03 6.90 -61.81
N VAL A 1058 54.14 7.56 -61.49
CA VAL A 1058 55.31 7.68 -62.38
C VAL A 1058 55.87 6.29 -62.72
N GLN A 1059 56.04 5.42 -61.73
CA GLN A 1059 56.53 4.05 -61.95
C GLN A 1059 55.53 3.23 -62.77
N LEU A 1060 54.23 3.39 -62.54
CA LEU A 1060 53.17 2.70 -63.28
C LEU A 1060 53.12 3.12 -64.76
N LEU A 1061 53.24 4.42 -65.06
CA LEU A 1061 53.26 4.91 -66.44
C LEU A 1061 54.57 4.55 -67.17
N LYS A 1062 55.71 4.56 -66.47
CA LYS A 1062 57.01 4.12 -67.02
C LYS A 1062 56.98 2.65 -67.42
N SER A 1063 56.46 1.78 -66.57
CA SER A 1063 56.42 0.33 -66.83
C SER A 1063 55.55 -0.06 -68.04
N HIS A 1064 54.47 0.70 -68.30
CA HIS A 1064 53.62 0.51 -69.47
C HIS A 1064 54.21 1.14 -70.73
N SER A 1065 54.96 2.24 -70.61
CA SER A 1065 55.70 2.84 -71.74
C SER A 1065 56.80 1.91 -72.28
N THR A 1066 57.46 1.15 -71.39
CA THR A 1066 58.50 0.17 -71.77
C THR A 1066 57.97 -1.14 -72.36
N ARG A 1067 56.65 -1.39 -72.30
CA ARG A 1067 56.02 -2.64 -72.77
C ARG A 1067 55.45 -2.54 -74.19
N LEU A 1068 55.39 -1.33 -74.74
CA LEU A 1068 54.87 -0.98 -76.08
C LEU A 1068 55.98 -0.74 -77.13
N LEU A 1069 57.25 -0.76 -76.70
CA LEU A 1069 58.46 -0.83 -77.54
C LEU A 1069 58.95 -2.27 -77.60
#